data_AF-A0A2S9YRH7-F1
#
_entry.id   AF-A0A2S9YRH7-F1
#
_cell.length_a   1.000
_cell.length_b   1.000
_cell.length_c   1.000
_cell.angle_alpha   90.00
_cell.angle_beta   90.00
_cell.angle_gamma   90.00
#
_symmetry.space_group_name_H-M   'P 1'
#
loop_
_entity.id
_entity.type
_entity.pdbx_description
1 polymer ?
#
loop_
_entity_poly.entity_id
_entity_poly.type
_entity_poly.pdbx_seq_one_letter_code
_entity_poly.pdbx_strand_id
1 'polypeptide(L)'
;MAKPRIETRTDRRAASPRELGILIRVAIVICGALLLVLTLDKIGLVGAIDSQLRERWVQLGEAAGRPRPTNSKVLLIAADHDTVSDPNWGWGPPPWPASRLEQLIEHIEPGAPVLLAEVGHTRMFESGPELDQVLANHPDVEMLITRNAAERASPWADGGLERGDMVLSKDSRLHLIVRAGSIGPIGERLPVAWMVPTSRLPVVPAYQVAADQVPPSTFYARIVLLGVTDPAYEMLLDTPVGRLSPAEIEAHALAGQADGAVWEPLIDNGYLLYTLGAGLALLWLWLFVRLRGAAAAVMVIASCVLILVLDFACYQRGWYRLGSAHALLTLGAVAISYWSHEAIETLIGLRQLRARVLRDATGGGGSDSDPDNLGFWEDLAELGAEYAQETIGGAAASTVIEREGNTWKLRVRASARLDADSHAFIAGREGLDLRRAPFRTPWLTLRAGWAVDVVPSGPHVGRRKTLIVPLEDDGELLGLWLVHMLEDLVLEREDCETFERLGRQMAGALVRRRERLALRDQATNARLRDHVETIVGGLRLLRDEHRWALELLEQLPVRALIATVWGEIEFIDPRLQADLKRRYPGVFSPDTPDDNLRTVLARLTGKSIEHANRLMRKVINDGHEIELDATPGIEDPGDDVWVLSRIRSKRGIDLPGFKPAVHEHILLMARSSAPAQTIRTRSGGLLRVLRGGSGKS
;
A
#
# COMPACT_ATOMS: atom_id res chain seq x y z
N MET A 1 -18.50 46.86 34.97
CA MET A 1 -18.45 45.44 35.41
C MET A 1 -18.56 44.55 34.19
N ALA A 2 -17.42 44.02 33.70
CA ALA A 2 -17.37 43.12 32.56
C ALA A 2 -17.42 41.66 33.06
N LYS A 3 -18.26 40.82 32.44
CA LYS A 3 -18.33 39.38 32.74
C LYS A 3 -17.01 38.70 32.35
N PRO A 4 -16.42 37.86 33.21
CA PRO A 4 -15.23 37.10 32.86
C PRO A 4 -15.57 36.08 31.77
N ARG A 5 -14.80 36.12 30.68
CA ARG A 5 -14.88 35.16 29.58
C ARG A 5 -14.31 33.84 30.09
N ILE A 6 -15.16 32.82 30.21
CA ILE A 6 -14.75 31.45 30.54
C ILE A 6 -13.96 30.92 29.34
N GLU A 7 -12.64 30.87 29.45
CA GLU A 7 -11.79 30.12 28.53
C GLU A 7 -12.16 28.63 28.64
N THR A 8 -12.74 28.09 27.57
CA THR A 8 -13.03 26.67 27.47
C THR A 8 -11.71 25.92 27.21
N ARG A 9 -11.53 24.81 27.94
CA ARG A 9 -10.34 23.92 27.97
C ARG A 9 -10.09 23.15 26.66
N THR A 10 -10.53 23.68 25.54
CA THR A 10 -10.48 23.06 24.21
C THR A 10 -9.32 23.57 23.33
N ASP A 11 -8.64 24.66 23.71
CA ASP A 11 -7.58 25.27 22.88
C ASP A 11 -6.14 24.82 23.16
N ARG A 12 -5.93 23.75 23.96
CA ARG A 12 -4.59 23.13 24.14
C ARG A 12 -4.63 21.62 24.03
N ARG A 13 -5.07 21.10 22.88
CA ARG A 13 -4.59 19.79 22.42
C ARG A 13 -3.27 19.99 21.69
N ALA A 14 -2.18 20.10 22.44
CA ALA A 14 -0.87 19.86 21.85
C ALA A 14 -0.89 18.44 21.27
N ALA A 15 -0.49 18.29 20.00
CA ALA A 15 -0.40 16.99 19.36
C ALA A 15 0.35 16.02 20.28
N SER A 16 -0.21 14.84 20.51
CA SER A 16 0.45 13.84 21.36
C SER A 16 1.85 13.56 20.80
N PRO A 17 2.87 13.25 21.64
CA PRO A 17 4.24 13.01 21.17
C PRO A 17 4.36 11.99 20.02
N ARG A 18 3.37 11.08 19.92
CA ARG A 18 3.24 10.09 18.84
C ARG A 18 2.75 10.68 17.52
N GLU A 19 1.72 11.55 17.55
CA GLU A 19 1.23 12.25 16.37
C GLU A 19 2.30 13.19 15.80
N LEU A 20 3.02 13.86 16.70
CA LEU A 20 4.16 14.71 16.34
C LEU A 20 5.28 13.90 15.67
N GLY A 21 5.56 12.68 16.14
CA GLY A 21 6.52 11.77 15.52
C GLY A 21 6.12 11.32 14.10
N ILE A 22 4.84 11.05 13.86
CA ILE A 22 4.34 10.68 12.52
C ILE A 22 4.43 11.88 11.56
N LEU A 23 4.00 13.06 12.01
CA LEU A 23 4.07 14.29 11.22
C LEU A 23 5.51 14.65 10.84
N ILE A 24 6.47 14.50 11.77
CA ILE A 24 7.88 14.72 11.49
C ILE A 24 8.39 13.76 10.39
N ARG A 25 8.02 12.48 10.45
CA ARG A 25 8.45 11.50 9.42
C ARG A 25 7.88 11.84 8.05
N VAL A 26 6.59 12.18 7.98
CA VAL A 26 5.95 12.61 6.73
C VAL A 26 6.63 13.87 6.18
N ALA A 27 6.89 14.86 7.04
CA ALA A 27 7.60 16.06 6.65
C ALA A 27 9.01 15.77 6.13
N ILE A 28 9.78 14.88 6.77
CA ILE A 28 11.11 14.48 6.31
C ILE A 28 11.05 13.84 4.91
N VAL A 29 10.08 12.95 4.66
CA VAL A 29 9.94 12.30 3.34
C VAL A 29 9.59 13.32 2.26
N ILE A 30 8.65 14.23 2.54
CA ILE A 30 8.27 15.29 1.59
C ILE A 30 9.44 16.22 1.33
N CYS A 31 10.11 16.71 2.38
CA CYS A 31 11.28 17.58 2.24
C CYS A 31 12.42 16.89 1.48
N GLY A 32 12.67 15.60 1.75
CA GLY A 32 13.68 14.81 1.03
C GLY A 32 13.34 14.64 -0.45
N ALA A 33 12.08 14.32 -0.77
CA ALA A 33 11.62 14.21 -2.15
C ALA A 33 11.72 15.54 -2.90
N LEU A 34 11.30 16.66 -2.29
CA LEU A 34 11.39 17.98 -2.89
C LEU A 34 12.85 18.44 -3.05
N LEU A 35 13.71 18.16 -2.08
CA LEU A 35 15.14 18.45 -2.19
C LEU A 35 15.76 17.68 -3.36
N LEU A 36 15.41 16.40 -3.54
CA LEU A 36 15.87 15.60 -4.67
C LEU A 36 15.36 16.17 -6.00
N VAL A 37 14.08 16.55 -6.09
CA VAL A 37 13.53 17.16 -7.31
C VAL A 37 14.24 18.49 -7.59
N LEU A 38 14.47 19.31 -6.57
CA LEU A 38 15.20 20.58 -6.68
C LEU A 38 16.65 20.38 -7.17
N THR A 39 17.36 19.36 -6.69
CA THR A 39 18.72 19.08 -7.16
C THR A 39 18.71 18.58 -8.60
N LEU A 40 17.76 17.73 -8.99
CA LEU A 40 17.59 17.28 -10.37
C LEU A 40 17.22 18.43 -11.31
N ASP A 41 16.39 19.37 -10.85
CA ASP A 41 16.04 20.59 -11.59
C ASP A 41 17.27 21.47 -11.82
N LYS A 42 18.08 21.71 -10.77
CA LYS A 42 19.33 22.48 -10.89
C LYS A 42 20.36 21.87 -11.83
N ILE A 43 20.38 20.54 -11.96
CA ILE A 43 21.26 19.83 -12.91
C ILE A 43 20.68 19.87 -14.35
N GLY A 44 19.44 20.34 -14.52
CA GLY A 44 18.76 20.48 -15.81
C GLY A 44 17.99 19.24 -16.24
N LEU A 45 17.88 18.20 -15.41
CA LEU A 45 17.20 16.95 -15.76
C LEU A 45 15.70 17.17 -15.99
N VAL A 46 15.06 17.99 -15.16
CA VAL A 46 13.64 18.36 -15.32
C VAL A 46 13.39 18.95 -16.70
N GLY A 47 14.17 19.96 -17.07
CA GLY A 47 14.04 20.62 -18.37
C GLY A 47 14.29 19.67 -19.54
N ALA A 48 15.23 18.73 -19.41
CA ALA A 48 15.52 17.72 -20.41
C ALA A 48 14.38 16.69 -20.56
N ILE A 49 13.74 16.27 -19.46
CA ILE A 49 12.57 15.39 -19.50
C ILE A 49 11.40 16.10 -20.20
N ASP A 50 11.09 17.34 -19.82
CA ASP A 50 10.00 18.10 -20.43
C ASP A 50 10.28 18.39 -21.92
N SER A 51 11.53 18.65 -22.32
CA SER A 51 11.87 18.86 -23.73
C SER A 51 11.67 17.58 -24.55
N GLN A 52 12.12 16.43 -24.05
CA GLN A 52 11.91 15.15 -24.72
C GLN A 52 10.43 14.78 -24.78
N LEU A 53 9.66 15.02 -23.72
CA LEU A 53 8.22 14.77 -23.71
C LEU A 53 7.50 15.62 -24.75
N ARG A 54 7.86 16.91 -24.89
CA ARG A 54 7.31 17.78 -25.94
C ARG A 54 7.61 17.26 -27.34
N GLU A 55 8.82 16.78 -27.60
CA GLU A 55 9.17 16.15 -28.87
C GLU A 55 8.30 14.90 -29.14
N ARG A 56 8.08 14.06 -28.13
CA ARG A 56 7.15 12.93 -28.23
C ARG A 56 5.71 13.35 -28.44
N TRP A 57 5.26 14.46 -27.84
CA TRP A 57 3.92 15.01 -28.04
C TRP A 57 3.69 15.49 -29.47
N VAL A 58 4.67 16.13 -30.07
CA VAL A 58 4.65 16.51 -31.48
C VAL A 58 4.53 15.25 -32.36
N GLN A 59 5.43 14.28 -32.20
CA GLN A 59 5.42 13.02 -32.96
C GLN A 59 4.09 12.26 -32.82
N LEU A 60 3.54 12.21 -31.61
CA LEU A 60 2.27 11.53 -31.33
C LEU A 60 1.07 12.28 -31.92
N GLY A 61 1.10 13.61 -31.91
CA GLY A 61 0.08 14.45 -32.53
C GLY A 61 0.02 14.26 -34.05
N GLU A 62 1.18 14.15 -34.69
CA GLU A 62 1.32 13.84 -36.12
C GLU A 62 0.82 12.42 -36.44
N ALA A 63 1.32 11.41 -35.72
CA ALA A 63 0.94 10.01 -35.93
C ALA A 63 -0.56 9.77 -35.71
N ALA A 64 -1.18 10.50 -34.78
CA ALA A 64 -2.61 10.40 -34.52
C ALA A 64 -3.49 11.11 -35.57
N GLY A 65 -2.90 11.83 -36.54
CA GLY A 65 -3.65 12.61 -37.53
C GLY A 65 -4.50 13.71 -36.91
N ARG A 66 -4.17 14.15 -35.68
CA ARG A 66 -4.87 15.23 -34.96
C ARG A 66 -3.99 16.45 -34.71
N PRO A 67 -3.40 17.06 -35.75
CA PRO A 67 -2.68 18.30 -35.53
C PRO A 67 -3.62 19.44 -35.14
N ARG A 68 -3.06 20.47 -34.50
CA ARG A 68 -3.85 21.64 -34.07
C ARG A 68 -4.40 22.38 -35.31
N PRO A 69 -5.71 22.71 -35.35
CA PRO A 69 -6.25 23.54 -36.43
C PRO A 69 -5.56 24.92 -36.41
N THR A 70 -5.13 25.38 -37.58
CA THR A 70 -4.57 26.72 -37.77
C THR A 70 -5.55 27.55 -38.58
N ASN A 71 -5.64 28.85 -38.27
CA ASN A 71 -6.41 29.79 -39.06
C ASN A 71 -5.68 30.22 -40.35
N SER A 72 -4.47 29.69 -40.60
CA SER A 72 -3.63 29.99 -41.78
C SER A 72 -3.44 31.49 -42.02
N LYS A 73 -3.38 32.29 -40.95
CA LYS A 73 -3.18 33.75 -41.03
C LYS A 73 -1.77 34.13 -41.47
N VAL A 74 -0.81 33.22 -41.38
CA VAL A 74 0.60 33.43 -41.73
C VAL A 74 0.93 32.55 -42.92
N LEU A 75 1.59 33.11 -43.93
CA LEU A 75 2.08 32.44 -45.14
C LEU A 75 3.57 32.73 -45.29
N LEU A 76 4.39 31.70 -45.47
CA LEU A 76 5.82 31.88 -45.76
C LEU A 76 6.08 31.71 -47.25
N ILE A 77 6.64 32.72 -47.89
CA ILE A 77 7.22 32.63 -49.22
C ILE A 77 8.71 32.37 -49.05
N ALA A 78 9.14 31.22 -49.52
CA ALA A 78 10.46 30.68 -49.25
C ALA A 78 11.41 30.85 -50.44
N ALA A 79 12.62 31.35 -50.19
CA ALA A 79 13.78 31.05 -51.03
C ALA A 79 14.26 29.64 -50.68
N ASP A 80 13.61 28.64 -51.27
CA ASP A 80 13.92 27.23 -51.10
C ASP A 80 14.97 26.75 -52.10
N HIS A 81 15.34 25.47 -51.99
CA HIS A 81 16.38 24.89 -52.83
C HIS A 81 16.05 24.99 -54.33
N ASP A 82 14.80 24.75 -54.71
CA ASP A 82 14.36 24.81 -56.10
C ASP A 82 14.39 26.25 -56.63
N THR A 83 13.97 27.23 -55.83
CA THR A 83 14.06 28.65 -56.19
C THR A 83 15.52 29.03 -56.47
N VAL A 84 16.44 28.65 -55.59
CA VAL A 84 17.82 29.13 -55.63
C VAL A 84 18.69 28.39 -56.64
N SER A 85 18.55 27.07 -56.72
CA SER A 85 19.48 26.20 -57.44
C SER A 85 19.03 25.83 -58.85
N ASP A 86 17.72 25.84 -59.16
CA ASP A 86 17.24 25.44 -60.48
C ASP A 86 17.52 26.55 -61.52
N PRO A 87 18.36 26.27 -62.53
CA PRO A 87 18.69 27.24 -63.58
C PRO A 87 17.46 27.70 -64.38
N ASN A 88 16.39 26.90 -64.39
CA ASN A 88 15.17 27.21 -65.15
C ASN A 88 14.41 28.43 -64.59
N TRP A 89 14.48 28.66 -63.28
CA TRP A 89 13.82 29.81 -62.64
C TRP A 89 14.70 31.06 -62.65
N GLY A 90 16.03 30.90 -62.65
CA GLY A 90 16.99 32.00 -62.83
C GLY A 90 17.04 33.00 -61.68
N TRP A 91 16.65 32.60 -60.47
CA TRP A 91 16.72 33.46 -59.27
C TRP A 91 18.12 33.50 -58.68
N GLY A 92 18.80 32.36 -58.62
CA GLY A 92 20.15 32.26 -58.07
C GLY A 92 20.20 32.50 -56.56
N PRO A 93 21.41 32.63 -55.98
CA PRO A 93 21.59 32.78 -54.54
C PRO A 93 21.08 34.14 -54.02
N PRO A 94 20.39 34.19 -52.86
CA PRO A 94 20.10 35.44 -52.17
C PRO A 94 21.38 36.06 -51.53
N PRO A 95 21.38 37.36 -51.19
CA PRO A 95 20.28 38.33 -51.36
C PRO A 95 20.06 38.73 -52.82
N TRP A 96 18.80 38.90 -53.22
CA TRP A 96 18.40 39.27 -54.57
C TRP A 96 18.23 40.79 -54.75
N PRO A 97 18.35 41.32 -55.99
CA PRO A 97 18.12 42.74 -56.26
C PRO A 97 16.66 43.14 -56.00
N ALA A 98 16.42 44.43 -55.76
CA ALA A 98 15.09 44.98 -55.45
C ALA A 98 14.03 44.69 -56.51
N SER A 99 14.42 44.53 -57.78
CA SER A 99 13.51 44.15 -58.88
C SER A 99 12.84 42.78 -58.68
N ARG A 100 13.49 41.85 -57.96
CA ARG A 100 12.87 40.56 -57.60
C ARG A 100 11.80 40.72 -56.53
N LEU A 101 11.96 41.67 -55.62
CA LEU A 101 10.92 42.00 -54.66
C LEU A 101 9.72 42.64 -55.36
N GLU A 102 9.96 43.60 -56.26
CA GLU A 102 8.92 44.25 -57.07
C GLU A 102 8.10 43.19 -57.84
N GLN A 103 8.78 42.24 -58.50
CA GLN A 103 8.13 41.11 -59.16
C GLN A 103 7.25 40.28 -58.22
N LEU A 104 7.66 40.03 -56.97
CA LEU A 104 6.82 39.31 -56.00
C LEU A 104 5.62 40.15 -55.55
N ILE A 105 5.83 41.44 -55.29
CA ILE A 105 4.76 42.35 -54.85
C ILE A 105 3.66 42.42 -55.90
N GLU A 106 3.99 42.53 -57.19
CA GLU A 106 3.01 42.57 -58.29
C GLU A 106 2.04 41.37 -58.28
N HIS A 107 2.48 40.21 -57.80
CA HIS A 107 1.67 38.99 -57.72
C HIS A 107 0.96 38.83 -56.35
N ILE A 108 1.51 39.40 -55.29
CA ILE A 108 0.99 39.29 -53.92
C ILE A 108 -0.06 40.38 -53.64
N GLU A 109 0.20 41.62 -54.05
CA GLU A 109 -0.62 42.81 -53.80
C GLU A 109 -2.08 42.67 -54.26
N PRO A 110 -2.39 42.10 -55.44
CA PRO A 110 -3.78 41.87 -55.87
C PRO A 110 -4.58 40.97 -54.93
N GLY A 111 -3.89 40.15 -54.13
CA GLY A 111 -4.49 39.31 -53.11
C GLY A 111 -4.91 40.07 -51.85
N ALA A 112 -4.51 41.33 -51.68
CA ALA A 112 -4.74 42.14 -50.48
C ALA A 112 -4.24 41.49 -49.18
N PRO A 113 -2.92 41.25 -49.05
CA PRO A 113 -2.32 40.81 -47.79
C PRO A 113 -2.50 41.88 -46.70
N VAL A 114 -2.50 41.46 -45.43
CA VAL A 114 -2.48 42.39 -44.28
C VAL A 114 -1.11 43.05 -44.15
N LEU A 115 -0.06 42.28 -44.38
CA LEU A 115 1.32 42.68 -44.14
C LEU A 115 2.25 41.83 -44.99
N LEU A 116 3.29 42.45 -45.55
CA LEU A 116 4.44 41.77 -46.14
C LEU A 116 5.68 42.05 -45.27
N ALA A 117 6.38 41.02 -44.79
CA ALA A 117 7.54 41.20 -43.91
C ALA A 117 8.69 40.25 -44.22
N GLU A 118 9.92 40.73 -44.09
CA GLU A 118 11.13 39.90 -44.22
C GLU A 118 11.48 39.23 -42.89
N VAL A 119 11.70 37.90 -42.89
CA VAL A 119 12.00 37.07 -41.71
C VAL A 119 13.23 36.18 -41.95
N GLY A 120 13.76 35.56 -40.90
CA GLY A 120 14.98 34.74 -40.94
C GLY A 120 16.27 35.50 -40.61
N HIS A 121 17.37 34.75 -40.44
CA HIS A 121 18.66 35.36 -40.12
C HIS A 121 19.30 35.96 -41.37
N THR A 122 19.25 35.23 -42.48
CA THR A 122 19.75 35.65 -43.79
C THR A 122 18.70 36.46 -44.52
N ARG A 123 19.16 37.51 -45.20
CA ARG A 123 18.30 38.41 -45.98
C ARG A 123 18.00 37.85 -47.35
N MET A 124 16.77 38.07 -47.79
CA MET A 124 16.30 37.65 -49.10
C MET A 124 16.57 38.71 -50.17
N PHE A 125 16.69 39.99 -49.78
CA PHE A 125 16.91 41.11 -50.71
C PHE A 125 18.07 42.01 -50.29
N GLU A 126 18.73 42.61 -51.29
CA GLU A 126 19.81 43.57 -51.09
C GLU A 126 19.27 44.89 -50.50
N SER A 127 20.00 45.48 -49.54
CA SER A 127 19.71 46.83 -49.09
C SER A 127 20.25 47.86 -50.07
N GLY A 128 19.47 48.90 -50.33
CA GLY A 128 19.93 50.05 -51.10
C GLY A 128 18.79 51.00 -51.45
N PRO A 129 19.10 52.12 -52.13
CA PRO A 129 18.11 53.10 -52.55
C PRO A 129 17.06 52.51 -53.52
N GLU A 130 17.43 51.48 -54.28
CA GLU A 130 16.50 50.77 -55.17
C GLU A 130 15.41 50.03 -54.39
N LEU A 131 15.77 49.42 -53.25
CA LEU A 131 14.80 48.80 -52.35
C LEU A 131 13.84 49.85 -51.77
N ASP A 132 14.36 51.00 -51.35
CA ASP A 132 13.54 52.10 -50.84
C ASP A 132 12.56 52.63 -51.90
N GLN A 133 12.99 52.65 -53.17
CA GLN A 133 12.15 53.06 -54.28
C GLN A 133 10.99 52.08 -54.52
N VAL A 134 11.28 50.77 -54.54
CA VAL A 134 10.24 49.73 -54.65
C VAL A 134 9.25 49.84 -53.48
N LEU A 135 9.73 49.97 -52.24
CA LEU A 135 8.87 50.12 -51.07
C LEU A 135 8.00 51.39 -51.13
N ALA A 136 8.50 52.48 -51.73
CA ALA A 136 7.74 53.72 -51.89
C ALA A 136 6.71 53.66 -53.03
N ASN A 137 6.93 52.82 -54.04
CA ASN A 137 6.04 52.67 -55.20
C ASN A 137 4.77 51.86 -54.90
N HIS A 138 4.75 51.09 -53.80
CA HIS A 138 3.63 50.23 -53.41
C HIS A 138 3.08 50.64 -52.02
N PRO A 139 2.48 51.84 -51.86
CA PRO A 139 2.02 52.34 -50.57
C PRO A 139 0.77 51.60 -50.04
N ASP A 140 0.07 50.85 -50.88
CA ASP A 140 -1.18 50.18 -50.55
C ASP A 140 -0.98 48.88 -49.76
N VAL A 141 0.25 48.35 -49.72
CA VAL A 141 0.63 47.19 -48.91
C VAL A 141 1.51 47.66 -47.75
N GLU A 142 1.11 47.35 -46.51
CA GLU A 142 1.98 47.58 -45.37
C GLU A 142 3.19 46.63 -45.45
N MET A 143 4.41 47.19 -45.49
CA MET A 143 5.64 46.42 -45.65
C MET A 143 6.63 46.66 -44.51
N LEU A 144 7.14 45.57 -43.96
CA LEU A 144 8.19 45.54 -42.94
C LEU A 144 9.40 44.77 -43.48
N ILE A 145 10.07 45.37 -44.47
CA ILE A 145 11.31 44.85 -45.05
C ILE A 145 12.47 45.71 -44.53
N THR A 146 13.55 45.05 -44.10
CA THR A 146 14.64 45.70 -43.36
C THR A 146 15.42 46.64 -44.28
N ARG A 147 15.50 47.95 -43.98
CA ARG A 147 16.23 48.91 -44.85
C ARG A 147 17.71 49.02 -44.48
N ASN A 148 18.04 48.83 -43.19
CA ASN A 148 19.41 48.83 -42.68
C ASN A 148 19.63 47.71 -41.63
N ALA A 149 20.84 47.14 -41.56
CA ALA A 149 21.21 46.15 -40.54
C ALA A 149 21.10 46.70 -39.10
N ALA A 150 21.19 48.03 -38.93
CA ALA A 150 21.00 48.72 -37.66
C ALA A 150 19.53 48.97 -37.26
N GLU A 151 18.56 48.76 -38.17
CA GLU A 151 17.17 49.23 -37.97
C GLU A 151 16.25 48.29 -37.20
N ARG A 152 16.62 47.03 -36.95
CA ARG A 152 16.02 46.15 -35.93
C ARG A 152 16.91 44.93 -35.72
N ALA A 153 17.10 44.53 -34.46
CA ALA A 153 17.77 43.30 -34.12
C ALA A 153 16.90 42.12 -34.58
N SER A 154 17.40 41.34 -35.54
CA SER A 154 16.88 39.99 -35.80
C SER A 154 16.75 39.27 -34.46
N PRO A 155 15.67 38.50 -34.19
CA PRO A 155 15.58 37.72 -32.95
C PRO A 155 16.78 36.79 -32.79
N TRP A 156 17.43 36.43 -33.89
CA TRP A 156 18.63 35.59 -33.96
C TRP A 156 19.95 36.32 -33.66
N ALA A 157 19.96 37.66 -33.56
CA ALA A 157 21.16 38.42 -33.27
C ALA A 157 21.53 38.40 -31.77
N ASP A 158 20.52 38.58 -30.90
CA ASP A 158 20.72 38.74 -29.44
C ASP A 158 19.98 37.70 -28.58
N GLY A 159 19.00 36.96 -29.12
CA GLY A 159 18.13 36.07 -28.35
C GLY A 159 18.20 34.60 -28.80
N GLY A 160 17.70 34.31 -30.00
CA GLY A 160 17.63 32.98 -30.59
C GLY A 160 16.50 32.12 -30.02
N LEU A 161 16.69 30.79 -30.08
CA LEU A 161 15.71 29.80 -29.64
C LEU A 161 16.14 29.16 -28.30
N GLU A 162 15.38 29.38 -27.23
CA GLU A 162 15.62 28.80 -25.93
C GLU A 162 14.44 27.93 -25.48
N ARG A 163 14.68 26.64 -25.26
CA ARG A 163 13.67 25.69 -24.71
C ARG A 163 12.33 25.67 -25.49
N GLY A 164 12.36 26.00 -26.78
CA GLY A 164 11.18 26.07 -27.64
C GLY A 164 10.47 27.43 -27.66
N ASP A 165 11.05 28.44 -27.00
CA ASP A 165 10.63 29.85 -27.09
C ASP A 165 11.64 30.64 -27.89
N MET A 166 11.14 31.51 -28.74
CA MET A 166 11.97 32.53 -29.37
C MET A 166 12.14 33.69 -28.38
N VAL A 167 13.39 33.96 -28.02
CA VAL A 167 13.74 35.05 -27.12
C VAL A 167 13.85 36.34 -27.94
N LEU A 168 13.07 37.34 -27.55
CA LEU A 168 12.92 38.58 -28.27
C LEU A 168 13.58 39.72 -27.49
N SER A 169 14.41 40.50 -28.18
CA SER A 169 14.81 41.81 -27.70
C SER A 169 13.63 42.78 -27.80
N LYS A 170 13.64 43.84 -26.98
CA LYS A 170 12.58 44.89 -27.00
C LYS A 170 12.40 45.53 -28.37
N ASP A 171 13.47 45.56 -29.16
CA ASP A 171 13.51 46.13 -30.51
C ASP A 171 13.40 45.05 -31.61
N SER A 172 13.01 43.82 -31.25
CA SER A 172 12.83 42.72 -32.21
C SER A 172 11.78 43.07 -33.25
N ARG A 173 12.07 42.77 -34.53
CA ARG A 173 11.13 42.98 -35.65
C ARG A 173 9.79 42.27 -35.45
N LEU A 174 9.74 41.20 -34.66
CA LEU A 174 8.52 40.44 -34.42
C LEU A 174 7.48 41.24 -33.64
N HIS A 175 7.90 42.14 -32.74
CA HIS A 175 6.97 43.05 -32.08
C HIS A 175 6.25 43.96 -33.08
N LEU A 176 6.93 44.32 -34.18
CA LEU A 176 6.38 45.19 -35.21
C LEU A 176 5.48 44.41 -36.17
N ILE A 177 5.88 43.21 -36.56
CA ILE A 177 5.06 42.30 -37.37
C ILE A 177 3.75 42.00 -36.65
N VAL A 178 3.80 41.70 -35.35
CA VAL A 178 2.61 41.43 -34.55
C VAL A 178 1.70 42.66 -34.42
N ARG A 179 2.28 43.85 -34.27
CA ARG A 179 1.54 45.11 -34.17
C ARG A 179 0.84 45.47 -35.48
N ALA A 180 1.57 45.40 -36.60
CA ALA A 180 1.04 45.66 -37.94
C ALA A 180 0.00 44.60 -38.35
N GLY A 181 0.32 43.32 -38.14
CA GLY A 181 -0.56 42.20 -38.42
C GLY A 181 -1.77 42.03 -37.49
N SER A 182 -1.93 42.89 -36.47
CA SER A 182 -3.03 42.83 -35.50
C SER A 182 -3.18 41.47 -34.80
N ILE A 183 -2.06 40.80 -34.48
CA ILE A 183 -2.02 39.43 -33.91
C ILE A 183 -2.17 39.43 -32.36
N GLY A 184 -2.16 40.61 -31.72
CA GLY A 184 -2.23 40.74 -30.26
C GLY A 184 -0.84 40.72 -29.61
N PRO A 185 -0.64 41.42 -28.47
CA PRO A 185 0.70 41.73 -27.94
C PRO A 185 1.50 40.46 -27.61
N ILE A 186 2.81 40.53 -27.85
CA ILE A 186 3.78 39.49 -27.49
C ILE A 186 4.74 40.02 -26.42
N GLY A 187 5.19 39.13 -25.52
CA GLY A 187 6.21 39.45 -24.51
C GLY A 187 7.63 39.29 -25.04
N GLU A 188 8.61 39.28 -24.13
CA GLU A 188 10.03 39.03 -24.44
C GLU A 188 10.32 37.57 -24.85
N ARG A 189 9.33 36.69 -24.71
CA ARG A 189 9.38 35.29 -25.16
C ARG A 189 8.14 34.97 -25.97
N LEU A 190 8.35 34.47 -27.19
CA LEU A 190 7.29 34.03 -28.07
C LEU A 190 7.38 32.51 -28.25
N PRO A 191 6.39 31.74 -27.76
CA PRO A 191 6.45 30.29 -27.87
C PRO A 191 6.21 29.83 -29.31
N VAL A 192 7.03 28.90 -29.78
CA VAL A 192 6.97 28.44 -31.17
C VAL A 192 5.98 27.28 -31.32
N ALA A 193 5.13 27.36 -32.36
CA ALA A 193 4.12 26.34 -32.61
C ALA A 193 4.58 25.12 -33.41
N TRP A 194 5.25 24.22 -32.70
CA TRP A 194 5.72 22.94 -33.25
C TRP A 194 4.59 21.95 -33.57
N MET A 195 3.41 22.13 -32.98
CA MET A 195 2.28 21.22 -33.17
C MET A 195 1.41 21.54 -34.40
N VAL A 196 1.87 22.50 -35.21
CA VAL A 196 1.39 22.75 -36.56
C VAL A 196 2.18 21.78 -37.45
N PRO A 197 1.53 20.85 -38.19
CA PRO A 197 2.21 20.01 -39.16
C PRO A 197 3.05 20.85 -40.09
N THR A 198 4.16 20.26 -40.54
CA THR A 198 4.91 20.73 -41.70
C THR A 198 4.02 20.92 -42.93
N SER A 199 2.87 20.24 -43.02
CA SER A 199 1.85 20.43 -44.07
C SER A 199 0.79 21.51 -43.79
N ARG A 200 0.89 22.28 -42.70
CA ARG A 200 -0.13 23.26 -42.27
C ARG A 200 0.38 24.69 -42.12
N LEU A 201 1.68 24.91 -41.91
CA LEU A 201 2.25 26.22 -42.20
C LEU A 201 2.24 26.34 -43.74
N PRO A 202 1.46 27.24 -44.34
CA PRO A 202 1.46 27.34 -45.78
C PRO A 202 2.80 27.96 -46.18
N VAL A 203 3.65 27.14 -46.80
CA VAL A 203 4.94 27.53 -47.38
C VAL A 203 4.81 27.45 -48.89
N VAL A 204 5.24 28.49 -49.58
CA VAL A 204 5.16 28.60 -51.04
C VAL A 204 6.53 29.02 -51.57
N PRO A 205 7.11 28.30 -52.54
CA PRO A 205 8.37 28.72 -53.15
C PRO A 205 8.22 30.07 -53.86
N ALA A 206 9.22 30.95 -53.74
CA ALA A 206 9.16 32.29 -54.34
C ALA A 206 9.03 32.24 -55.86
N TYR A 207 9.65 31.25 -56.52
CA TYR A 207 9.51 31.08 -57.97
C TYR A 207 8.06 30.81 -58.41
N GLN A 208 7.26 30.10 -57.60
CA GLN A 208 5.87 29.78 -57.94
C GLN A 208 4.99 31.03 -57.89
N VAL A 209 5.23 31.91 -56.91
CA VAL A 209 4.53 33.19 -56.78
C VAL A 209 4.84 34.07 -58.00
N ALA A 210 6.11 34.19 -58.36
CA ALA A 210 6.53 35.02 -59.48
C ALA A 210 6.22 34.45 -60.87
N ALA A 211 5.91 33.15 -60.95
CA ALA A 211 5.45 32.49 -62.17
C ALA A 211 3.90 32.47 -62.27
N ASP A 212 3.19 33.20 -61.40
CA ASP A 212 1.73 33.27 -61.32
C ASP A 212 1.05 31.89 -61.13
N GLN A 213 1.75 30.96 -60.48
CA GLN A 213 1.23 29.62 -60.19
C GLN A 213 0.39 29.60 -58.89
N VAL A 214 0.41 30.69 -58.14
CA VAL A 214 -0.23 30.82 -56.82
C VAL A 214 -1.38 31.82 -56.94
N PRO A 215 -2.65 31.38 -56.77
CA PRO A 215 -3.78 32.28 -56.93
C PRO A 215 -3.74 33.46 -55.95
N PRO A 216 -4.07 34.70 -56.37
CA PRO A 216 -4.06 35.88 -55.50
C PRO A 216 -4.92 35.73 -54.23
N SER A 217 -6.01 34.96 -54.31
CA SER A 217 -6.87 34.65 -53.15
C SER A 217 -6.13 33.95 -52.00
N THR A 218 -4.95 33.37 -52.26
CA THR A 218 -4.09 32.75 -51.26
C THR A 218 -3.52 33.77 -50.27
N PHE A 219 -3.35 35.03 -50.69
CA PHE A 219 -2.75 36.09 -49.86
C PHE A 219 -3.80 36.90 -49.07
N TYR A 220 -5.08 36.73 -49.38
CA TYR A 220 -6.16 37.52 -48.80
C TYR A 220 -6.21 37.45 -47.28
N ALA A 221 -6.12 38.62 -46.64
CA ALA A 221 -6.15 38.78 -45.19
C ALA A 221 -5.07 37.95 -44.45
N ARG A 222 -3.94 37.66 -45.11
CA ARG A 222 -2.79 36.95 -44.51
C ARG A 222 -1.60 37.87 -44.30
N ILE A 223 -0.76 37.47 -43.36
CA ILE A 223 0.56 38.03 -43.14
C ILE A 223 1.54 37.18 -43.95
N VAL A 224 2.12 37.80 -44.96
CA VAL A 224 3.04 37.17 -45.89
C VAL A 224 4.45 37.45 -45.41
N LEU A 225 5.18 36.37 -45.11
CA LEU A 225 6.56 36.40 -44.65
C LEU A 225 7.46 36.00 -45.81
N LEU A 226 8.56 36.72 -46.02
CA LEU A 226 9.57 36.44 -47.02
C LEU A 226 10.83 35.97 -46.30
N GLY A 227 11.36 34.79 -46.59
CA GLY A 227 12.56 34.31 -45.91
C GLY A 227 13.30 33.19 -46.64
N VAL A 228 14.58 33.00 -46.26
CA VAL A 228 15.44 31.95 -46.81
C VAL A 228 15.23 30.63 -46.06
N THR A 229 15.08 29.54 -46.81
CA THR A 229 14.89 28.18 -46.26
C THR A 229 15.89 27.16 -46.80
N ASP A 230 16.60 27.47 -47.89
CA ASP A 230 17.63 26.58 -48.43
C ASP A 230 18.78 26.35 -47.42
N PRO A 231 19.07 25.08 -47.03
CA PRO A 231 20.18 24.75 -46.13
C PRO A 231 21.57 25.15 -46.64
N ALA A 232 21.75 25.44 -47.93
CA ALA A 232 23.02 25.91 -48.48
C ALA A 232 23.34 27.37 -48.08
N TYR A 233 22.31 28.16 -47.76
CA TYR A 233 22.44 29.60 -47.50
C TYR A 233 21.97 30.00 -46.10
N GLU A 234 21.33 29.09 -45.36
CA GLU A 234 20.79 29.36 -44.04
C GLU A 234 21.11 28.23 -43.06
N MET A 235 21.37 28.58 -41.81
CA MET A 235 21.66 27.57 -40.77
C MET A 235 20.36 26.91 -40.32
N LEU A 236 20.23 25.61 -40.57
CA LEU A 236 19.13 24.83 -40.00
C LEU A 236 19.36 24.55 -38.52
N LEU A 237 18.32 24.76 -37.72
CA LEU A 237 18.28 24.48 -36.30
C LEU A 237 17.55 23.17 -36.04
N ASP A 238 18.08 22.33 -35.14
CA ASP A 238 17.38 21.11 -34.71
C ASP A 238 16.17 21.51 -33.85
N THR A 239 14.96 21.17 -34.32
CA THR A 239 13.69 21.43 -33.63
C THR A 239 12.93 20.14 -33.37
N PRO A 240 11.89 20.14 -32.51
CA PRO A 240 11.09 18.94 -32.23
C PRO A 240 10.38 18.33 -33.46
N VAL A 241 10.20 19.09 -34.54
CA VAL A 241 9.59 18.65 -35.82
C VAL A 241 10.64 18.33 -36.90
N GLY A 242 11.93 18.38 -36.56
CA GLY A 242 13.03 18.23 -37.50
C GLY A 242 13.85 19.51 -37.65
N ARG A 243 14.69 19.54 -38.68
CA ARG A 243 15.56 20.69 -38.95
C ARG A 243 14.79 21.78 -39.67
N LEU A 244 14.72 22.96 -39.08
CA LEU A 244 14.00 24.12 -39.65
C LEU A 244 14.92 25.34 -39.76
N SER A 245 14.64 26.18 -40.75
CA SER A 245 15.32 27.46 -40.91
C SER A 245 14.79 28.50 -39.91
N PRO A 246 15.58 29.54 -39.59
CA PRO A 246 15.15 30.67 -38.76
C PRO A 246 13.85 31.33 -39.26
N ALA A 247 13.66 31.41 -40.58
CA ALA A 247 12.44 31.95 -41.19
C ALA A 247 11.22 31.06 -40.90
N GLU A 248 11.37 29.73 -41.01
CA GLU A 248 10.32 28.77 -40.68
C GLU A 248 9.96 28.84 -39.19
N ILE A 249 10.96 28.94 -38.31
CA ILE A 249 10.75 29.04 -36.86
C ILE A 249 9.98 30.32 -36.50
N GLU A 250 10.35 31.47 -37.08
CA GLU A 250 9.60 32.73 -36.91
C GLU A 250 8.16 32.60 -37.41
N ALA A 251 7.95 31.97 -38.58
CA ALA A 251 6.63 31.75 -39.14
C ALA A 251 5.77 30.85 -38.23
N HIS A 252 6.35 29.76 -37.69
CA HIS A 252 5.67 28.90 -36.72
C HIS A 252 5.31 29.63 -35.42
N ALA A 253 6.16 30.54 -34.94
CA ALA A 253 5.90 31.33 -33.75
C ALA A 253 4.74 32.32 -33.97
N LEU A 254 4.76 33.03 -35.09
CA LEU A 254 3.71 33.97 -35.47
C LEU A 254 2.37 33.27 -35.75
N ALA A 255 2.41 32.11 -36.42
CA ALA A 255 1.22 31.29 -36.64
C ALA A 255 0.60 30.83 -35.30
N GLY A 256 1.45 30.39 -34.37
CA GLY A 256 1.03 30.05 -33.00
C GLY A 256 0.30 31.19 -32.30
N GLN A 257 0.90 32.39 -32.30
CA GLN A 257 0.30 33.57 -31.71
C GLN A 257 -1.02 33.95 -32.40
N ALA A 258 -1.07 33.90 -33.73
CA ALA A 258 -2.26 34.20 -34.51
C ALA A 258 -3.42 33.22 -34.25
N ASP A 259 -3.09 31.99 -33.84
CA ASP A 259 -4.04 30.94 -33.45
C ASP A 259 -4.34 30.94 -31.93
N GLY A 260 -3.88 31.95 -31.20
CA GLY A 260 -4.07 32.09 -29.76
C GLY A 260 -3.38 31.00 -28.94
N ALA A 261 -2.29 30.41 -29.46
CA ALA A 261 -1.44 29.51 -28.70
C ALA A 261 -0.58 30.34 -27.75
N VAL A 262 -1.05 30.50 -26.52
CA VAL A 262 -0.39 31.31 -25.50
C VAL A 262 0.81 30.55 -24.91
N TRP A 263 0.68 29.22 -24.71
CA TRP A 263 1.69 28.33 -24.10
C TRP A 263 2.44 28.95 -22.90
N GLU A 264 1.78 29.83 -22.17
CA GLU A 264 2.37 30.43 -20.99
C GLU A 264 2.65 29.31 -19.98
N PRO A 265 3.75 29.44 -19.20
CA PRO A 265 3.90 28.59 -18.04
C PRO A 265 2.65 28.77 -17.17
N LEU A 266 1.97 27.68 -16.79
CA LEU A 266 0.81 27.79 -15.89
C LEU A 266 1.22 28.48 -14.58
N ILE A 267 2.48 28.31 -14.19
CA ILE A 267 3.06 28.78 -12.95
C ILE A 267 4.44 29.37 -13.25
N ASP A 268 4.53 30.69 -13.35
CA ASP A 268 5.82 31.41 -13.47
C ASP A 268 6.61 31.39 -12.16
N ASN A 269 5.90 31.33 -11.03
CA ASN A 269 6.51 31.35 -9.71
C ASN A 269 7.00 29.94 -9.33
N GLY A 270 8.31 29.70 -9.47
CA GLY A 270 8.94 28.43 -9.10
C GLY A 270 8.57 27.94 -7.69
N TYR A 271 8.42 28.84 -6.72
CA TYR A 271 8.00 28.46 -5.36
C TYR A 271 6.62 27.80 -5.32
N LEU A 272 5.67 28.29 -6.13
CA LEU A 272 4.31 27.76 -6.20
C LEU A 272 4.30 26.36 -6.84
N LEU A 273 5.23 26.11 -7.76
CA LEU A 273 5.42 24.79 -8.37
C LEU A 273 5.91 23.77 -7.34
N TYR A 274 6.85 24.15 -6.47
CA TYR A 274 7.30 23.32 -5.35
C TYR A 274 6.22 23.12 -4.27
N THR A 275 5.38 24.13 -3.97
CA THR A 275 4.28 23.95 -3.00
C THR A 275 3.19 23.02 -3.53
N LEU A 276 2.87 23.09 -4.82
CA LEU A 276 1.99 22.11 -5.46
C LEU A 276 2.60 20.71 -5.44
N GLY A 277 3.89 20.59 -5.74
CA GLY A 277 4.64 19.33 -5.59
C GLY A 277 4.55 18.78 -4.17
N ALA A 278 4.67 19.63 -3.15
CA ALA A 278 4.53 19.23 -1.75
C ALA A 278 3.12 18.72 -1.41
N GLY A 279 2.08 19.44 -1.87
CA GLY A 279 0.68 19.03 -1.67
C GLY A 279 0.37 17.71 -2.36
N LEU A 280 0.95 17.50 -3.54
CA LEU A 280 0.75 16.30 -4.34
C LEU A 280 1.53 15.09 -3.77
N ALA A 281 2.74 15.32 -3.24
CA ALA A 281 3.48 14.34 -2.44
C ALA A 281 2.71 13.91 -1.18
N LEU A 282 2.09 14.86 -0.47
CA LEU A 282 1.26 14.58 0.70
C LEU A 282 0.04 13.72 0.32
N LEU A 283 -0.64 14.06 -0.79
CA LEU A 283 -1.78 13.29 -1.30
C LEU A 283 -1.38 11.84 -1.63
N TRP A 284 -0.23 11.64 -2.29
CA TRP A 284 0.25 10.30 -2.62
C TRP A 284 0.68 9.50 -1.40
N LEU A 285 1.38 10.11 -0.43
CA LEU A 285 1.68 9.45 0.84
C LEU A 285 0.39 9.01 1.54
N TRP A 286 -0.63 9.87 1.58
CA TRP A 286 -1.93 9.53 2.15
C TRP A 286 -2.61 8.36 1.42
N LEU A 287 -2.53 8.33 0.08
CA LEU A 287 -3.04 7.22 -0.73
C LEU A 287 -2.25 5.92 -0.48
N PHE A 288 -0.92 5.95 -0.43
CA PHE A 288 -0.07 4.77 -0.20
C PHE A 288 -0.19 4.21 1.22
N VAL A 289 -0.54 5.03 2.20
CA VAL A 289 -0.87 4.52 3.55
C VAL A 289 -2.17 3.69 3.52
N ARG A 290 -3.13 4.03 2.64
CA ARG A 290 -4.41 3.32 2.52
C ARG A 290 -4.38 2.14 1.56
N LEU A 291 -3.59 2.24 0.50
CA LEU A 291 -3.47 1.23 -0.55
C LEU A 291 -2.12 0.55 -0.38
N ARG A 292 -2.10 -0.77 -0.18
CA ARG A 292 -0.86 -1.54 0.04
C ARG A 292 -0.54 -2.44 -1.15
N GLY A 293 0.75 -2.72 -1.34
CA GLY A 293 1.26 -3.65 -2.34
C GLY A 293 0.83 -3.32 -3.77
N ALA A 294 0.23 -4.28 -4.47
CA ALA A 294 -0.14 -4.17 -5.89
C ALA A 294 -1.08 -2.98 -6.17
N ALA A 295 -2.00 -2.65 -5.26
CA ALA A 295 -2.91 -1.53 -5.43
C ALA A 295 -2.17 -0.18 -5.44
N ALA A 296 -1.13 -0.01 -4.62
CA ALA A 296 -0.29 1.19 -4.64
C ALA A 296 0.48 1.30 -5.96
N ALA A 297 1.03 0.19 -6.46
CA ALA A 297 1.74 0.15 -7.73
C ALA A 297 0.82 0.53 -8.92
N VAL A 298 -0.40 0.00 -8.96
CA VAL A 298 -1.40 0.37 -9.97
C VAL A 298 -1.73 1.86 -9.91
N MET A 299 -1.88 2.43 -8.71
CA MET A 299 -2.14 3.86 -8.54
C MET A 299 -0.96 4.74 -8.99
N VAL A 300 0.29 4.32 -8.77
CA VAL A 300 1.47 5.02 -9.30
C VAL A 300 1.39 5.06 -10.83
N ILE A 301 1.18 3.92 -11.48
CA ILE A 301 1.09 3.82 -12.94
C ILE A 301 -0.07 4.69 -13.46
N ALA A 302 -1.25 4.58 -12.86
CA ALA A 302 -2.41 5.37 -13.22
C ALA A 302 -2.16 6.88 -13.07
N SER A 303 -1.45 7.30 -12.01
CA SER A 303 -1.07 8.70 -11.79
C SER A 303 -0.07 9.19 -12.84
N CYS A 304 0.94 8.38 -13.19
CA CYS A 304 1.87 8.71 -14.27
C CYS A 304 1.12 8.92 -15.59
N VAL A 305 0.23 8.00 -15.95
CA VAL A 305 -0.58 8.11 -17.18
C VAL A 305 -1.46 9.36 -17.13
N LEU A 306 -2.11 9.64 -16.01
CA LEU A 306 -2.96 10.82 -15.86
C LEU A 306 -2.16 12.13 -16.03
N ILE A 307 -0.98 12.24 -15.40
CA ILE A 307 -0.09 13.41 -15.54
C ILE A 307 0.29 13.61 -17.01
N LEU A 308 0.73 12.55 -17.68
CA LEU A 308 1.13 12.60 -19.08
C LEU A 308 -0.03 12.97 -20.01
N VAL A 309 -1.23 12.43 -19.78
CA VAL A 309 -2.43 12.73 -20.57
C VAL A 309 -2.86 14.19 -20.38
N LEU A 310 -2.82 14.71 -19.14
CA LEU A 310 -3.14 16.11 -18.86
C LEU A 310 -2.13 17.07 -19.50
N ASP A 311 -0.83 16.76 -19.40
CA ASP A 311 0.23 17.54 -20.02
C ASP A 311 0.08 17.56 -21.55
N PHE A 312 -0.11 16.39 -22.17
CA PHE A 312 -0.38 16.29 -23.60
C PHE A 312 -1.64 17.07 -24.02
N ALA A 313 -2.75 16.94 -23.30
CA ALA A 313 -3.99 17.64 -23.63
C ALA A 313 -3.87 19.17 -23.54
N CYS A 314 -3.18 19.69 -22.52
CA CYS A 314 -2.90 21.12 -22.40
C CYS A 314 -1.93 21.62 -23.46
N TYR A 315 -0.88 20.82 -23.76
CA TYR A 315 0.07 21.12 -24.82
C TYR A 315 -0.63 21.18 -26.19
N GLN A 316 -1.50 20.19 -26.48
CA GLN A 316 -2.26 20.08 -27.73
C GLN A 316 -3.20 21.27 -27.95
N ARG A 317 -3.87 21.72 -26.89
CA ARG A 317 -4.74 22.91 -26.92
C ARG A 317 -3.97 24.23 -26.87
N GLY A 318 -2.67 24.18 -26.62
CA GLY A 318 -1.76 25.31 -26.39
C GLY A 318 -2.30 26.36 -25.43
N TRP A 319 -2.91 25.88 -24.34
CA TRP A 319 -3.34 26.73 -23.24
C TRP A 319 -2.16 27.06 -22.34
N TYR A 320 -1.54 26.03 -21.76
CA TYR A 320 -0.46 26.19 -20.79
C TYR A 320 0.60 25.11 -20.95
N ARG A 321 1.84 25.45 -20.61
CA ARG A 321 2.92 24.47 -20.38
C ARG A 321 2.87 24.06 -18.91
N LEU A 322 2.26 22.90 -18.64
CA LEU A 322 2.19 22.34 -17.30
C LEU A 322 3.56 21.87 -16.82
N GLY A 323 4.29 21.14 -17.67
CA GLY A 323 5.54 20.49 -17.28
C GLY A 323 5.22 19.26 -16.43
N SER A 324 5.45 18.08 -16.99
CA SER A 324 5.13 16.82 -16.31
C SER A 324 6.32 16.29 -15.51
N ALA A 325 7.54 16.75 -15.80
CA ALA A 325 8.76 16.28 -15.15
C ALA A 325 8.74 16.45 -13.62
N HIS A 326 8.40 17.63 -13.09
CA HIS A 326 8.36 17.84 -11.63
C HIS A 326 7.36 16.90 -10.94
N ALA A 327 6.16 16.73 -11.50
CA ALA A 327 5.14 15.86 -10.94
C ALA A 327 5.57 14.39 -10.98
N LEU A 328 6.11 13.92 -12.11
CA LEU A 328 6.59 12.55 -12.28
C LEU A 328 7.79 12.23 -11.36
N LEU A 329 8.75 13.14 -11.23
CA LEU A 329 9.89 12.96 -10.34
C LEU A 329 9.47 12.99 -8.87
N THR A 330 8.52 13.87 -8.51
CA THR A 330 7.95 13.88 -7.16
C THR A 330 7.25 12.55 -6.87
N LEU A 331 6.49 12.00 -7.83
CA LEU A 331 5.84 10.70 -7.70
C LEU A 331 6.85 9.59 -7.46
N GLY A 332 7.87 9.53 -8.33
CA GLY A 332 8.94 8.53 -8.25
C GLY A 332 9.66 8.61 -6.92
N ALA A 333 10.05 9.82 -6.47
CA ALA A 333 10.74 10.03 -5.20
C ALA A 333 9.89 9.57 -4.00
N VAL A 334 8.61 9.91 -3.99
CA VAL A 334 7.68 9.51 -2.91
C VAL A 334 7.43 8.00 -2.93
N ALA A 335 7.21 7.40 -4.11
CA ALA A 335 6.99 5.96 -4.26
C ALA A 335 8.22 5.14 -3.83
N ILE A 336 9.41 5.55 -4.28
CA ILE A 336 10.68 4.93 -3.87
C ILE A 336 10.87 5.05 -2.36
N SER A 337 10.60 6.22 -1.78
CA SER A 337 10.72 6.42 -0.33
C SER A 337 9.76 5.53 0.46
N TYR A 338 8.51 5.42 0.00
CA TYR A 338 7.49 4.55 0.60
C TYR A 338 7.92 3.08 0.56
N TRP A 339 8.27 2.54 -0.62
CA TRP A 339 8.67 1.14 -0.74
C TRP A 339 10.00 0.84 -0.04
N SER A 340 10.94 1.79 -0.02
CA SER A 340 12.17 1.64 0.77
C SER A 340 11.87 1.55 2.25
N HIS A 341 10.91 2.34 2.74
CA HIS A 341 10.48 2.27 4.13
C HIS A 341 9.82 0.92 4.45
N GLU A 342 8.90 0.46 3.59
CA GLU A 342 8.25 -0.86 3.73
C GLU A 342 9.29 -2.01 3.68
N ALA A 343 10.29 -1.92 2.80
CA ALA A 343 11.40 -2.86 2.71
C ALA A 343 12.30 -2.85 3.97
N ILE A 344 12.56 -1.66 4.54
CA ILE A 344 13.36 -1.54 5.77
C ILE A 344 12.57 -2.10 6.96
N GLU A 345 11.29 -1.80 7.10
CA GLU A 345 10.46 -2.33 8.19
C GLU A 345 10.34 -3.85 8.10
N THR A 346 10.15 -4.39 6.90
CA THR A 346 10.15 -5.85 6.69
C THR A 346 11.52 -6.46 7.02
N LEU A 347 12.64 -5.84 6.63
CA LEU A 347 13.98 -6.30 7.01
C LEU A 347 14.24 -6.23 8.51
N ILE A 348 13.79 -5.17 9.20
CA ILE A 348 13.91 -5.06 10.66
C ILE A 348 13.05 -6.12 11.33
N GLY A 349 11.81 -6.33 10.87
CA GLY A 349 10.94 -7.41 11.35
C GLY A 349 11.56 -8.79 11.16
N LEU A 350 12.16 -9.05 9.99
CA LEU A 350 12.91 -10.28 9.71
C LEU A 350 14.16 -10.42 10.59
N ARG A 351 14.88 -9.33 10.87
CA ARG A 351 16.02 -9.34 11.80
C ARG A 351 15.59 -9.60 13.24
N GLN A 352 14.47 -9.04 13.69
CA GLN A 352 13.90 -9.30 15.02
C GLN A 352 13.41 -10.74 15.13
N LEU A 353 12.77 -11.26 14.08
CA LEU A 353 12.40 -12.66 13.98
C LEU A 353 13.65 -13.56 14.04
N ARG A 354 14.69 -13.23 13.26
CA ARG A 354 15.98 -13.93 13.28
C ARG A 354 16.66 -13.84 14.65
N ALA A 355 16.62 -12.70 15.34
CA ALA A 355 17.20 -12.52 16.66
C ALA A 355 16.44 -13.31 17.73
N ARG A 356 15.11 -13.39 17.61
CA ARG A 356 14.26 -14.24 18.46
C ARG A 356 14.58 -15.72 18.23
N VAL A 357 14.59 -16.15 16.97
CA VAL A 357 14.97 -17.52 16.56
C VAL A 357 16.41 -17.85 16.98
N LEU A 358 17.36 -16.93 16.89
CA LEU A 358 18.74 -17.13 17.36
C LEU A 358 18.83 -17.18 18.88
N ARG A 359 18.09 -16.34 19.61
CA ARG A 359 18.02 -16.38 21.08
C ARG A 359 17.43 -17.72 21.54
N ASP A 360 16.39 -18.19 20.86
CA ASP A 360 15.76 -19.48 21.12
C ASP A 360 16.66 -20.66 20.71
N ALA A 361 17.46 -20.51 19.64
CA ALA A 361 18.42 -21.52 19.17
C ALA A 361 19.74 -21.56 19.99
N THR A 362 20.14 -20.46 20.65
CA THR A 362 21.36 -20.42 21.46
C THR A 362 21.23 -21.06 22.85
N GLY A 363 20.08 -21.66 23.17
CA GLY A 363 19.95 -22.60 24.29
C GLY A 363 20.49 -22.05 25.61
N GLY A 364 19.72 -21.18 26.28
CA GLY A 364 19.82 -21.12 27.73
C GLY A 364 19.42 -22.50 28.26
N GLY A 365 20.40 -23.28 28.73
CA GLY A 365 20.23 -24.68 29.08
C GLY A 365 19.14 -24.90 30.13
N GLY A 366 17.97 -25.38 29.69
CA GLY A 366 16.93 -25.93 30.53
C GLY A 366 17.20 -27.41 30.74
N SER A 367 17.79 -27.72 31.89
CA SER A 367 17.71 -29.04 32.53
C SER A 367 16.26 -29.56 32.49
N ASP A 368 16.08 -30.88 32.42
CA ASP A 368 14.81 -31.64 32.49
C ASP A 368 13.98 -31.39 33.79
N SER A 369 14.38 -30.38 34.56
CA SER A 369 13.78 -29.80 35.75
C SER A 369 13.19 -28.41 35.49
N ASP A 370 12.58 -28.20 34.31
CA ASP A 370 11.90 -26.93 34.02
C ASP A 370 10.65 -26.82 34.92
N PRO A 371 10.50 -25.78 35.76
CA PRO A 371 9.33 -25.60 36.62
C PRO A 371 8.00 -25.55 35.83
N ASP A 372 8.05 -25.11 34.57
CA ASP A 372 6.92 -25.12 33.62
C ASP A 372 6.42 -26.54 33.29
N ASN A 373 7.28 -27.56 33.46
CA ASN A 373 6.99 -28.96 33.17
C ASN A 373 6.10 -29.59 34.25
N LEU A 374 6.19 -29.13 35.51
CA LEU A 374 5.36 -29.58 36.64
C LEU A 374 3.96 -28.96 36.62
N GLY A 375 3.86 -27.65 36.38
CA GLY A 375 2.59 -26.91 36.42
C GLY A 375 1.53 -27.50 35.48
N PHE A 376 1.88 -27.82 34.23
CA PHE A 376 0.93 -28.42 33.27
C PHE A 376 0.29 -29.72 33.77
N TRP A 377 1.07 -30.63 34.38
CA TRP A 377 0.55 -31.91 34.84
C TRP A 377 -0.31 -31.74 36.10
N GLU A 378 0.11 -30.87 37.01
CA GLU A 378 -0.67 -30.50 38.19
C GLU A 378 -2.03 -29.91 37.78
N ASP A 379 -2.04 -29.06 36.75
CA ASP A 379 -3.24 -28.45 36.19
C ASP A 379 -4.21 -29.46 35.59
N LEU A 380 -3.68 -30.39 34.78
CA LEU A 380 -4.47 -31.47 34.21
C LEU A 380 -5.06 -32.38 35.29
N ALA A 381 -4.26 -32.72 36.32
CA ALA A 381 -4.75 -33.53 37.43
C ALA A 381 -5.84 -32.80 38.22
N GLU A 382 -5.66 -31.50 38.49
CA GLU A 382 -6.61 -30.66 39.22
C GLU A 382 -7.94 -30.50 38.46
N LEU A 383 -7.89 -30.15 37.18
CA LEU A 383 -9.07 -30.07 36.32
C LEU A 383 -9.76 -31.43 36.19
N GLY A 384 -8.98 -32.52 36.07
CA GLY A 384 -9.52 -33.88 36.09
C GLY A 384 -10.28 -34.18 37.38
N ALA A 385 -9.73 -33.83 38.55
CA ALA A 385 -10.40 -34.04 39.83
C ALA A 385 -11.71 -33.23 39.93
N GLU A 386 -11.72 -32.02 39.37
CA GLU A 386 -12.90 -31.16 39.36
C GLU A 386 -14.01 -31.66 38.43
N TYR A 387 -13.67 -32.06 37.21
CA TYR A 387 -14.64 -32.66 36.29
C TYR A 387 -15.18 -33.99 36.83
N ALA A 388 -14.32 -34.78 37.47
CA ALA A 388 -14.74 -36.01 38.13
C ALA A 388 -15.73 -35.73 39.26
N GLN A 389 -15.41 -34.81 40.17
CA GLN A 389 -16.29 -34.46 41.29
C GLN A 389 -17.66 -33.97 40.80
N GLU A 390 -17.70 -33.21 39.71
CA GLU A 390 -18.94 -32.70 39.15
C GLU A 390 -19.78 -33.77 38.45
N THR A 391 -19.16 -34.59 37.60
CA THR A 391 -19.84 -35.70 36.91
C THR A 391 -20.50 -36.66 37.91
N ILE A 392 -19.89 -36.79 39.09
CA ILE A 392 -20.27 -37.76 40.11
C ILE A 392 -21.15 -37.16 41.21
N GLY A 393 -21.12 -35.84 41.41
CA GLY A 393 -21.77 -35.16 42.54
C GLY A 393 -21.13 -35.46 43.91
N GLY A 394 -19.89 -35.95 43.95
CA GLY A 394 -19.22 -36.44 45.17
C GLY A 394 -17.69 -36.30 45.12
N ALA A 395 -17.00 -36.49 46.26
CA ALA A 395 -15.56 -36.29 46.35
C ALA A 395 -14.78 -37.28 45.45
N ALA A 396 -13.97 -36.73 44.53
CA ALA A 396 -13.12 -37.49 43.63
C ALA A 396 -11.68 -36.93 43.64
N ALA A 397 -10.72 -37.82 43.50
CA ALA A 397 -9.31 -37.49 43.28
C ALA A 397 -8.86 -37.98 41.91
N SER A 398 -7.85 -37.34 41.34
CA SER A 398 -7.41 -37.57 39.96
C SER A 398 -5.91 -37.76 39.90
N THR A 399 -5.46 -38.79 39.20
CA THR A 399 -4.05 -39.05 38.94
C THR A 399 -3.84 -39.24 37.44
N VAL A 400 -2.92 -38.47 36.86
CA VAL A 400 -2.57 -38.55 35.44
C VAL A 400 -1.27 -39.32 35.29
N ILE A 401 -1.31 -40.35 34.47
CA ILE A 401 -0.19 -41.25 34.19
C ILE A 401 0.14 -41.17 32.71
N GLU A 402 1.39 -40.91 32.38
CA GLU A 402 1.87 -40.88 31.01
C GLU A 402 2.60 -42.17 30.65
N ARG A 403 2.43 -42.64 29.41
CA ARG A 403 3.27 -43.68 28.82
C ARG A 403 4.59 -43.08 28.34
N GLU A 404 5.71 -43.59 28.83
CA GLU A 404 7.04 -43.11 28.43
C GLU A 404 7.41 -43.60 27.03
N GLY A 405 7.23 -42.73 26.03
CA GLY A 405 7.53 -43.02 24.62
C GLY A 405 6.88 -44.32 24.14
N ASN A 406 7.65 -45.14 23.40
CA ASN A 406 7.19 -46.44 22.91
C ASN A 406 7.29 -47.57 23.94
N THR A 407 7.60 -47.29 25.20
CA THR A 407 7.73 -48.34 26.23
C THR A 407 6.38 -48.78 26.78
N TRP A 408 6.35 -49.92 27.47
CA TRP A 408 5.18 -50.40 28.21
C TRP A 408 5.09 -49.79 29.62
N LYS A 409 6.08 -48.98 30.01
CA LYS A 409 6.16 -48.37 31.33
C LYS A 409 5.27 -47.14 31.42
N LEU A 410 4.62 -47.03 32.56
CA LEU A 410 3.75 -45.94 32.94
C LEU A 410 4.43 -45.12 34.04
N ARG A 411 4.41 -43.80 33.89
CA ARG A 411 4.95 -42.86 34.87
C ARG A 411 3.86 -41.96 35.40
N VAL A 412 3.72 -41.92 36.71
CA VAL A 412 2.84 -40.96 37.40
C VAL A 412 3.42 -39.57 37.17
N ARG A 413 2.62 -38.66 36.62
CA ARG A 413 3.03 -37.29 36.34
C ARG A 413 2.55 -36.31 37.39
N ALA A 414 1.27 -36.42 37.76
CA ALA A 414 0.68 -35.58 38.81
C ALA A 414 -0.52 -36.27 39.44
N SER A 415 -0.88 -35.82 40.64
CA SER A 415 -2.13 -36.20 41.30
C SER A 415 -2.72 -35.00 42.00
N ALA A 416 -4.05 -34.86 41.95
CA ALA A 416 -4.78 -33.80 42.62
C ALA A 416 -5.81 -34.39 43.58
N ARG A 417 -5.93 -33.75 44.75
CA ARG A 417 -6.85 -34.13 45.85
C ARG A 417 -6.64 -35.55 46.38
N LEU A 418 -5.46 -36.10 46.12
CA LEU A 418 -4.96 -37.34 46.67
C LEU A 418 -4.02 -37.02 47.84
N ASP A 419 -4.12 -37.76 48.94
CA ASP A 419 -3.23 -37.63 50.08
C ASP A 419 -1.79 -38.00 49.72
N ALA A 420 -0.81 -37.41 50.43
CA ALA A 420 0.60 -37.56 50.12
C ALA A 420 1.07 -39.03 50.18
N ASP A 421 0.55 -39.81 51.13
CA ASP A 421 0.88 -41.23 51.28
C ASP A 421 0.34 -42.06 50.11
N SER A 422 -0.90 -41.81 49.67
CA SER A 422 -1.49 -42.46 48.50
C SER A 422 -0.79 -42.08 47.19
N HIS A 423 -0.40 -40.81 47.03
CA HIS A 423 0.38 -40.36 45.89
C HIS A 423 1.76 -41.03 45.87
N ALA A 424 2.46 -41.04 47.00
CA ALA A 424 3.76 -41.72 47.14
C ALA A 424 3.66 -43.23 46.90
N PHE A 425 2.55 -43.86 47.30
CA PHE A 425 2.31 -45.28 47.03
C PHE A 425 2.17 -45.58 45.54
N ILE A 426 1.37 -44.80 44.80
CA ILE A 426 1.21 -44.99 43.34
C ILE A 426 2.52 -44.65 42.62
N ALA A 427 3.17 -43.54 42.99
CA ALA A 427 4.41 -43.09 42.37
C ALA A 427 5.60 -44.04 42.65
N GLY A 428 5.65 -44.64 43.85
CA GLY A 428 6.68 -45.59 44.29
C GLY A 428 6.42 -47.04 43.90
N ARG A 429 5.30 -47.35 43.22
CA ARG A 429 4.96 -48.72 42.82
C ARG A 429 5.90 -49.19 41.70
N GLU A 430 6.85 -50.04 42.04
CA GLU A 430 7.72 -50.67 41.05
C GLU A 430 6.90 -51.42 40.00
N GLY A 431 7.02 -51.01 38.73
CA GLY A 431 6.43 -51.73 37.60
C GLY A 431 4.98 -51.39 37.25
N LEU A 432 4.61 -50.10 37.26
CA LEU A 432 3.45 -49.63 36.50
C LEU A 432 3.67 -49.96 35.00
N ASP A 433 3.05 -51.04 34.54
CA ASP A 433 3.22 -51.61 33.21
C ASP A 433 1.83 -51.81 32.59
N LEU A 434 1.62 -51.26 31.39
CA LEU A 434 0.36 -51.36 30.64
C LEU A 434 -0.09 -52.81 30.41
N ARG A 435 0.83 -53.78 30.42
CA ARG A 435 0.53 -55.20 30.17
C ARG A 435 0.00 -55.93 31.39
N ARG A 436 0.09 -55.33 32.58
CA ARG A 436 -0.30 -55.97 33.86
C ARG A 436 -1.65 -55.45 34.33
N ALA A 437 -2.35 -56.26 35.12
CA ALA A 437 -3.53 -55.79 35.81
C ALA A 437 -3.13 -54.69 36.82
N PRO A 438 -3.94 -53.63 36.98
CA PRO A 438 -5.26 -53.42 36.39
C PRO A 438 -5.27 -52.67 35.03
N PHE A 439 -4.11 -52.29 34.49
CA PHE A 439 -3.98 -51.41 33.32
C PHE A 439 -4.20 -52.09 31.96
N ARG A 440 -4.06 -53.43 31.91
CA ARG A 440 -4.19 -54.22 30.67
C ARG A 440 -5.57 -54.10 30.02
N THR A 441 -6.64 -54.12 30.80
CA THR A 441 -8.00 -54.13 30.25
C THR A 441 -8.34 -52.80 29.56
N PRO A 442 -8.18 -51.63 30.22
CA PRO A 442 -8.40 -50.34 29.57
C PRO A 442 -7.53 -50.10 28.33
N TRP A 443 -6.31 -50.64 28.31
CA TRP A 443 -5.43 -50.59 27.14
C TRP A 443 -5.95 -51.42 25.95
N LEU A 444 -6.42 -52.65 26.19
CA LEU A 444 -6.91 -53.53 25.13
C LEU A 444 -8.25 -53.07 24.56
N THR A 445 -9.12 -52.53 25.42
CA THR A 445 -10.47 -52.15 25.02
C THR A 445 -10.57 -50.69 24.58
N LEU A 446 -9.59 -49.85 24.95
CA LEU A 446 -9.68 -48.39 24.84
C LEU A 446 -10.97 -47.84 25.47
N ARG A 447 -11.45 -48.51 26.53
CA ARG A 447 -12.64 -48.14 27.30
C ARG A 447 -12.31 -47.97 28.77
N ALA A 448 -13.08 -47.14 29.45
CA ALA A 448 -12.93 -46.94 30.88
C ALA A 448 -13.23 -48.26 31.63
N GLY A 449 -12.38 -48.60 32.60
CA GLY A 449 -12.47 -49.85 33.33
C GLY A 449 -12.30 -49.66 34.83
N TRP A 450 -13.02 -50.45 35.62
CA TRP A 450 -12.91 -50.41 37.07
C TRP A 450 -11.72 -51.23 37.59
N ALA A 451 -11.04 -50.68 38.59
CA ALA A 451 -10.00 -51.35 39.33
C ALA A 451 -10.18 -51.10 40.84
N VAL A 452 -10.01 -52.17 41.61
CA VAL A 452 -9.94 -52.14 43.06
C VAL A 452 -8.46 -52.24 43.45
N ASP A 453 -8.07 -51.69 44.61
CA ASP A 453 -6.70 -51.77 45.16
C ASP A 453 -5.60 -51.07 44.34
N VAL A 454 -5.95 -50.02 43.59
CA VAL A 454 -4.95 -49.13 42.96
C VAL A 454 -4.29 -48.24 44.01
N VAL A 455 -5.06 -47.79 45.00
CA VAL A 455 -4.65 -46.93 46.13
C VAL A 455 -4.94 -47.67 47.43
N PRO A 456 -4.05 -47.64 48.44
CA PRO A 456 -4.27 -48.33 49.71
C PRO A 456 -5.48 -47.78 50.44
N SER A 457 -6.20 -48.68 51.13
CA SER A 457 -7.27 -48.30 52.05
C SER A 457 -6.66 -47.72 53.33
N GLY A 458 -7.03 -46.49 53.70
CA GLY A 458 -6.49 -45.79 54.88
C GLY A 458 -7.55 -45.49 55.95
N PRO A 459 -7.18 -45.42 57.24
CA PRO A 459 -8.11 -45.19 58.36
C PRO A 459 -8.82 -43.83 58.31
N HIS A 460 -8.28 -42.84 57.58
CA HIS A 460 -8.88 -41.50 57.42
C HIS A 460 -9.68 -41.32 56.12
N VAL A 461 -9.68 -42.32 55.22
CA VAL A 461 -9.96 -42.09 53.80
C VAL A 461 -10.97 -43.08 53.18
N GLY A 462 -11.36 -44.13 53.92
CA GLY A 462 -12.33 -45.13 53.46
C GLY A 462 -11.80 -46.04 52.35
N ARG A 463 -12.58 -47.04 51.94
CA ARG A 463 -12.27 -47.87 50.77
C ARG A 463 -12.60 -47.10 49.50
N ARG A 464 -11.67 -47.13 48.54
CA ARG A 464 -11.78 -46.44 47.25
C ARG A 464 -11.72 -47.42 46.10
N LYS A 465 -12.50 -47.16 45.06
CA LYS A 465 -12.35 -47.79 43.74
C LYS A 465 -11.87 -46.77 42.73
N THR A 466 -11.15 -47.24 41.72
CA THR A 466 -10.52 -46.39 40.72
C THR A 466 -11.10 -46.70 39.35
N LEU A 467 -11.64 -45.69 38.68
CA LEU A 467 -11.95 -45.76 37.26
C LEU A 467 -10.68 -45.43 36.48
N ILE A 468 -10.25 -46.36 35.64
CA ILE A 468 -9.09 -46.19 34.77
C ILE A 468 -9.61 -45.79 33.39
N VAL A 469 -9.37 -44.55 33.01
CA VAL A 469 -9.79 -43.97 31.74
C VAL A 469 -8.58 -43.92 30.79
N PRO A 470 -8.64 -44.56 29.62
CA PRO A 470 -7.56 -44.49 28.64
C PRO A 470 -7.47 -43.10 28.02
N LEU A 471 -6.23 -42.58 27.89
CA LEU A 471 -5.94 -41.34 27.17
C LEU A 471 -5.51 -41.70 25.76
N GLU A 472 -6.50 -41.84 24.89
CA GLU A 472 -6.33 -42.27 23.50
C GLU A 472 -6.60 -41.12 22.52
N ASP A 473 -5.74 -41.00 21.52
CA ASP A 473 -5.89 -40.10 20.38
C ASP A 473 -5.55 -40.89 19.10
N ASP A 474 -6.46 -40.89 18.11
CA ASP A 474 -6.33 -41.61 16.83
C ASP A 474 -5.81 -43.07 16.93
N GLY A 475 -6.27 -43.82 17.94
CA GLY A 475 -5.89 -45.21 18.19
C GLY A 475 -4.57 -45.40 18.95
N GLU A 476 -3.86 -44.33 19.30
CA GLU A 476 -2.65 -44.37 20.12
C GLU A 476 -2.96 -44.10 21.60
N LEU A 477 -2.58 -45.03 22.48
CA LEU A 477 -2.66 -44.82 23.93
C LEU A 477 -1.43 -44.05 24.45
N LEU A 478 -1.68 -42.80 24.86
CA LEU A 478 -0.67 -41.86 25.37
C LEU A 478 -0.46 -41.99 26.88
N GLY A 479 -1.47 -42.47 27.60
CA GLY A 479 -1.46 -42.55 29.05
C GLY A 479 -2.77 -43.05 29.62
N LEU A 480 -2.91 -42.92 30.94
CA LEU A 480 -4.11 -43.29 31.69
C LEU A 480 -4.47 -42.16 32.65
N TRP A 481 -5.76 -41.93 32.80
CA TRP A 481 -6.32 -41.07 33.82
C TRP A 481 -7.04 -41.92 34.86
N LEU A 482 -6.55 -41.86 36.10
CA LEU A 482 -7.10 -42.59 37.22
C LEU A 482 -8.02 -41.65 38.01
N VAL A 483 -9.29 -42.02 38.11
CA VAL A 483 -10.27 -41.29 38.91
C VAL A 483 -10.59 -42.12 40.15
N HIS A 484 -10.16 -41.65 41.30
CA HIS A 484 -10.35 -42.32 42.58
C HIS A 484 -11.63 -41.82 43.27
N MET A 485 -12.52 -42.75 43.62
CA MET A 485 -13.84 -42.48 44.19
C MET A 485 -14.10 -43.39 45.39
N LEU A 486 -15.11 -43.07 46.20
CA LEU A 486 -15.60 -43.97 47.25
C LEU A 486 -16.16 -45.27 46.65
N GLU A 487 -15.95 -46.39 47.34
CA GLU A 487 -16.34 -47.73 46.86
C GLU A 487 -17.84 -47.85 46.58
N ASP A 488 -18.68 -47.24 47.41
CA ASP A 488 -20.16 -47.32 47.34
C ASP A 488 -20.78 -46.53 46.18
N LEU A 489 -19.98 -45.72 45.48
CA LEU A 489 -20.49 -44.82 44.45
C LEU A 489 -20.71 -45.54 43.12
N VAL A 490 -21.94 -45.74 42.68
CA VAL A 490 -22.25 -46.39 41.39
C VAL A 490 -22.36 -45.34 40.29
N LEU A 491 -21.55 -45.49 39.22
CA LEU A 491 -21.66 -44.64 38.03
C LEU A 491 -22.63 -45.25 37.03
N GLU A 492 -23.44 -44.41 36.41
CA GLU A 492 -24.25 -44.81 35.26
C GLU A 492 -23.36 -44.97 34.01
N ARG A 493 -23.93 -45.60 32.98
CA ARG A 493 -23.22 -45.78 31.71
C ARG A 493 -22.89 -44.45 31.04
N GLU A 494 -23.78 -43.47 31.15
CA GLU A 494 -23.61 -42.12 30.61
C GLU A 494 -22.44 -41.38 31.28
N ASP A 495 -22.23 -41.59 32.59
CA ASP A 495 -21.10 -41.04 33.32
C ASP A 495 -19.77 -41.63 32.82
N CYS A 496 -19.73 -42.95 32.62
CA CYS A 496 -18.56 -43.63 32.08
C CYS A 496 -18.22 -43.14 30.65
N GLU A 497 -19.24 -42.95 29.80
CA GLU A 497 -19.06 -42.41 28.45
C GLU A 497 -18.58 -40.93 28.49
N THR A 498 -19.01 -40.17 29.50
CA THR A 498 -18.53 -38.81 29.74
C THR A 498 -17.06 -38.80 30.16
N PHE A 499 -16.64 -39.70 31.05
CA PHE A 499 -15.22 -39.88 31.41
C PHE A 499 -14.37 -40.28 30.20
N GLU A 500 -14.84 -41.18 29.33
CA GLU A 500 -14.12 -41.55 28.10
C GLU A 500 -13.98 -40.38 27.12
N ARG A 501 -15.02 -39.56 26.96
CA ARG A 501 -14.96 -38.35 26.13
C ARG A 501 -13.97 -37.32 26.70
N LEU A 502 -13.99 -37.08 28.00
CA LEU A 502 -13.03 -36.20 28.67
C LEU A 502 -11.60 -36.77 28.54
N GLY A 503 -11.43 -38.08 28.70
CA GLY A 503 -10.15 -38.78 28.52
C GLY A 503 -9.53 -38.56 27.13
N ARG A 504 -10.33 -38.67 26.05
CA ARG A 504 -9.88 -38.36 24.68
C ARG A 504 -9.51 -36.89 24.50
N GLN A 505 -10.30 -35.97 25.06
CA GLN A 505 -9.96 -34.54 25.00
C GLN A 505 -8.64 -34.25 25.75
N MET A 506 -8.40 -34.94 26.87
CA MET A 506 -7.15 -34.81 27.62
C MET A 506 -5.98 -35.43 26.86
N ALA A 507 -6.19 -36.55 26.16
CA ALA A 507 -5.21 -37.14 25.24
C ALA A 507 -4.80 -36.15 24.14
N GLY A 508 -5.74 -35.46 23.52
CA GLY A 508 -5.45 -34.42 22.52
C GLY A 508 -4.62 -33.24 23.08
N ALA A 509 -4.80 -32.87 24.35
CA ALA A 509 -3.92 -31.89 25.02
C ALA A 509 -2.49 -32.43 25.18
N LEU A 510 -2.33 -33.72 25.50
CA LEU A 510 -1.01 -34.37 25.58
C LEU A 510 -0.29 -34.44 24.23
N VAL A 511 -0.98 -34.78 23.14
CA VAL A 511 -0.40 -34.80 21.79
C VAL A 511 0.10 -33.42 21.40
N ARG A 512 -0.72 -32.38 21.53
CA ARG A 512 -0.32 -30.99 21.22
C ARG A 512 0.90 -30.55 22.00
N ARG A 513 1.03 -30.98 23.24
CA ARG A 513 2.21 -30.71 24.06
C ARG A 513 3.44 -31.45 23.54
N ARG A 514 3.32 -32.74 23.23
CA ARG A 514 4.41 -33.53 22.63
C ARG A 514 4.86 -32.94 21.29
N GLU A 515 3.93 -32.49 20.46
CA GLU A 515 4.23 -31.79 19.21
C GLU A 515 4.96 -30.46 19.47
N ARG A 516 4.50 -29.65 20.43
CA ARG A 516 5.17 -28.39 20.83
C ARG A 516 6.60 -28.64 21.33
N LEU A 517 6.80 -29.66 22.15
CA LEU A 517 8.13 -30.05 22.64
C LEU A 517 9.01 -30.61 21.51
N ALA A 518 8.47 -31.46 20.64
CA ALA A 518 9.19 -32.00 19.49
C ALA A 518 9.58 -30.91 18.49
N LEU A 519 8.73 -29.90 18.26
CA LEU A 519 9.05 -28.73 17.44
C LEU A 519 10.16 -27.89 18.09
N ARG A 520 10.17 -27.78 19.43
CA ARG A 520 11.21 -27.09 20.20
C ARG A 520 12.55 -27.84 20.17
N ASP A 521 12.53 -29.17 20.22
CA ASP A 521 13.71 -30.05 20.14
C ASP A 521 14.25 -30.24 18.70
N GLN A 522 13.38 -30.18 17.69
CA GLN A 522 13.81 -30.18 16.28
C GLN A 522 14.43 -28.83 15.88
N ALA A 523 13.94 -27.73 16.46
CA ALA A 523 14.50 -26.39 16.25
C ALA A 523 15.94 -26.24 16.81
N THR A 524 16.35 -27.07 17.77
CA THR A 524 17.71 -27.05 18.34
C THR A 524 18.71 -27.93 17.56
N ASN A 525 18.27 -28.92 16.76
CA ASN A 525 19.17 -29.88 16.10
C ASN A 525 19.18 -29.91 14.56
N ALA A 526 18.21 -29.30 13.87
CA ALA A 526 18.17 -29.33 12.39
C ALA A 526 18.87 -28.12 11.75
N ARG A 527 19.76 -28.37 10.77
CA ARG A 527 20.46 -27.33 9.98
C ARG A 527 19.45 -26.41 9.28
N LEU A 528 19.66 -25.11 9.44
CA LEU A 528 18.97 -23.94 8.88
C LEU A 528 18.45 -24.03 7.42
N ARG A 529 18.95 -24.98 6.61
CA ARG A 529 18.61 -25.16 5.20
C ARG A 529 17.23 -25.79 5.01
N ASP A 530 16.88 -26.80 5.81
CA ASP A 530 15.61 -27.53 5.66
C ASP A 530 14.42 -26.70 6.18
N HIS A 531 14.70 -25.76 7.09
CA HIS A 531 13.71 -24.79 7.58
C HIS A 531 13.28 -23.78 6.52
N VAL A 532 14.17 -23.34 5.63
CA VAL A 532 13.82 -22.33 4.62
C VAL A 532 12.93 -22.94 3.53
N GLU A 533 13.18 -24.17 3.09
CA GLU A 533 12.32 -24.84 2.11
C GLU A 533 10.94 -25.20 2.67
N THR A 534 10.87 -25.63 3.92
CA THR A 534 9.61 -25.98 4.58
C THR A 534 8.79 -24.74 4.94
N ILE A 535 9.44 -23.64 5.36
CA ILE A 535 8.76 -22.36 5.62
C ILE A 535 8.31 -21.70 4.31
N VAL A 536 9.09 -21.78 3.23
CA VAL A 536 8.69 -21.24 1.91
C VAL A 536 7.61 -22.10 1.25
N GLY A 537 7.64 -23.42 1.43
CA GLY A 537 6.58 -24.34 1.00
C GLY A 537 5.30 -24.14 1.81
N GLY A 538 5.40 -24.01 3.13
CA GLY A 538 4.28 -23.73 4.04
C GLY A 538 3.68 -22.34 3.82
N LEU A 539 4.49 -21.31 3.59
CA LEU A 539 4.02 -19.95 3.28
C LEU A 539 3.32 -19.84 1.93
N ARG A 540 3.55 -20.75 0.98
CA ARG A 540 2.82 -20.77 -0.30
C ARG A 540 1.46 -21.47 -0.16
N LEU A 541 1.38 -22.54 0.62
CA LEU A 541 0.13 -23.24 0.91
C LEU A 541 -0.77 -22.48 1.91
N LEU A 542 -0.20 -21.78 2.89
CA LEU A 542 -0.94 -21.01 3.89
C LEU A 542 -1.47 -19.66 3.38
N ARG A 543 -1.04 -19.17 2.22
CA ARG A 543 -1.34 -17.79 1.77
C ARG A 543 -2.68 -17.65 1.06
N ASP A 544 -3.20 -18.73 0.48
CA ASP A 544 -4.38 -18.65 -0.39
C ASP A 544 -5.66 -19.17 0.29
N GLU A 545 -5.59 -20.16 1.20
CA GLU A 545 -6.79 -20.71 1.86
C GLU A 545 -7.09 -20.10 3.25
N HIS A 546 -6.06 -19.72 4.02
CA HIS A 546 -6.25 -19.10 5.35
C HIS A 546 -6.69 -17.63 5.28
N ARG A 547 -6.30 -16.92 4.20
CA ARG A 547 -6.56 -15.48 4.07
C ARG A 547 -8.05 -15.15 3.98
N TRP A 548 -8.86 -16.01 3.35
CA TRP A 548 -10.30 -15.81 3.22
C TRP A 548 -11.04 -16.04 4.56
N ALA A 549 -10.67 -17.08 5.32
CA ALA A 549 -11.26 -17.35 6.64
C ALA A 549 -10.83 -16.30 7.69
N LEU A 550 -9.59 -15.81 7.61
CA LEU A 550 -9.07 -14.75 8.47
C LEU A 550 -9.64 -13.38 8.11
N GLU A 551 -9.82 -13.05 6.83
CA GLU A 551 -10.50 -11.81 6.40
C GLU A 551 -11.98 -11.80 6.86
N LEU A 552 -12.63 -12.96 6.96
CA LEU A 552 -13.97 -13.10 7.55
C LEU A 552 -13.99 -12.92 9.08
N LEU A 553 -12.99 -13.42 9.80
CA LEU A 553 -12.86 -13.27 11.25
C LEU A 553 -12.43 -11.84 11.67
N GLU A 554 -11.53 -11.20 10.91
CA GLU A 554 -11.11 -9.81 11.13
C GLU A 554 -12.24 -8.80 10.86
N GLN A 555 -13.22 -9.16 10.03
CA GLN A 555 -14.40 -8.34 9.75
C GLN A 555 -15.50 -8.46 10.82
N LEU A 556 -15.41 -9.45 11.72
CA LEU A 556 -16.36 -9.58 12.82
C LEU A 556 -15.99 -8.60 13.96
N PRO A 557 -16.93 -7.78 14.46
CA PRO A 557 -16.69 -6.83 15.55
C PRO A 557 -16.60 -7.51 16.92
N VAL A 558 -16.05 -8.73 16.96
CA VAL A 558 -15.95 -9.60 18.13
C VAL A 558 -14.53 -10.10 18.22
N ARG A 559 -13.83 -9.77 19.31
CA ARG A 559 -12.50 -10.32 19.56
C ARG A 559 -12.67 -11.60 20.35
N ALA A 560 -12.25 -12.72 19.80
CA ALA A 560 -12.49 -14.02 20.40
C ALA A 560 -11.18 -14.77 20.64
N LEU A 561 -11.10 -15.39 21.80
CA LEU A 561 -10.05 -16.30 22.21
C LEU A 561 -10.68 -17.69 22.32
N ILE A 562 -10.04 -18.68 21.72
CA ILE A 562 -10.52 -20.06 21.74
C ILE A 562 -9.60 -20.84 22.66
N ALA A 563 -10.18 -21.63 23.55
CA ALA A 563 -9.45 -22.55 24.39
C ALA A 563 -10.07 -23.93 24.35
N THR A 564 -9.26 -24.93 24.65
CA THR A 564 -9.74 -26.28 24.89
C THR A 564 -10.54 -26.34 26.20
N VAL A 565 -11.32 -27.41 26.38
CA VAL A 565 -12.01 -27.73 27.65
C VAL A 565 -11.04 -27.83 28.84
N TRP A 566 -9.75 -28.05 28.58
CA TRP A 566 -8.67 -28.10 29.58
C TRP A 566 -7.97 -26.76 29.81
N GLY A 567 -8.45 -25.69 29.18
CA GLY A 567 -7.98 -24.33 29.38
C GLY A 567 -6.75 -23.93 28.54
N GLU A 568 -6.26 -24.81 27.67
CA GLU A 568 -5.19 -24.44 26.73
C GLU A 568 -5.72 -23.44 25.70
N ILE A 569 -5.12 -22.26 25.63
CA ILE A 569 -5.51 -21.20 24.69
C ILE A 569 -4.88 -21.46 23.31
N GLU A 570 -5.72 -21.49 22.28
CA GLU A 570 -5.32 -21.60 20.88
C GLU A 570 -5.35 -20.21 20.23
N PHE A 571 -4.18 -19.60 20.02
CA PHE A 571 -4.06 -18.37 19.25
C PHE A 571 -3.89 -18.70 17.76
N ILE A 572 -4.94 -18.46 16.98
CA ILE A 572 -4.92 -18.63 15.52
C ILE A 572 -3.97 -17.62 14.84
N ASP A 573 -3.84 -16.41 15.41
CA ASP A 573 -2.95 -15.35 14.91
C ASP A 573 -2.06 -14.76 16.04
N PRO A 574 -0.72 -14.83 15.91
CA PRO A 574 0.22 -14.16 16.81
C PRO A 574 -0.01 -12.64 16.93
N ARG A 575 -0.62 -12.00 15.93
CA ARG A 575 -0.96 -10.58 15.96
C ARG A 575 -2.16 -10.29 16.84
N LEU A 576 -3.16 -11.17 16.86
CA LEU A 576 -4.29 -11.08 17.79
C LEU A 576 -3.78 -11.20 19.23
N GLN A 577 -2.84 -12.11 19.48
CA GLN A 577 -2.18 -12.24 20.78
C GLN A 577 -1.42 -10.95 21.15
N ALA A 578 -0.69 -10.35 20.21
CA ALA A 578 0.01 -9.08 20.43
C ALA A 578 -0.95 -7.90 20.67
N ASP A 579 -2.10 -7.84 19.98
CA ASP A 579 -3.12 -6.81 20.17
C ASP A 579 -3.84 -6.95 21.52
N LEU A 580 -4.19 -8.18 21.91
CA LEU A 580 -4.77 -8.49 23.22
C LEU A 580 -3.79 -8.15 24.36
N LYS A 581 -2.51 -8.51 24.23
CA LYS A 581 -1.44 -8.10 25.18
C LYS A 581 -1.24 -6.59 25.24
N ARG A 582 -1.34 -5.90 24.09
CA ARG A 582 -1.21 -4.44 24.03
C ARG A 582 -2.39 -3.72 24.70
N ARG A 583 -3.60 -4.27 24.58
CA ARG A 583 -4.84 -3.62 25.02
C ARG A 583 -5.23 -4.00 26.45
N TYR A 584 -4.95 -5.23 26.90
CA TYR A 584 -5.26 -5.72 28.24
C TYR A 584 -4.00 -6.27 28.93
N PRO A 585 -3.00 -5.42 29.22
CA PRO A 585 -1.71 -5.85 29.78
C PRO A 585 -1.83 -6.48 31.18
N GLY A 586 -2.90 -6.16 31.93
CA GLY A 586 -3.20 -6.78 33.23
C GLY A 586 -3.86 -8.15 33.15
N VAL A 587 -4.42 -8.52 31.99
CA VAL A 587 -5.07 -9.81 31.76
C VAL A 587 -4.11 -10.78 31.08
N PHE A 588 -3.40 -10.30 30.04
CA PHE A 588 -2.42 -11.07 29.28
C PHE A 588 -1.02 -10.54 29.54
N SER A 589 -0.20 -11.29 30.28
CA SER A 589 1.13 -10.84 30.72
C SER A 589 2.21 -11.19 29.68
N PRO A 590 3.22 -10.33 29.47
CA PRO A 590 4.39 -10.66 28.65
C PRO A 590 5.33 -11.67 29.33
N ASP A 591 5.28 -11.79 30.66
CA ASP A 591 6.24 -12.56 31.47
C ASP A 591 5.75 -13.99 31.82
N THR A 592 4.48 -14.31 31.58
CA THR A 592 3.97 -15.70 31.67
C THR A 592 3.74 -16.26 30.26
N PRO A 593 4.63 -17.13 29.76
CA PRO A 593 4.63 -17.54 28.34
C PRO A 593 3.38 -18.36 27.94
N ASP A 594 2.71 -19.01 28.89
CA ASP A 594 1.51 -19.82 28.67
C ASP A 594 0.34 -19.33 29.54
N ASP A 595 -0.33 -18.26 29.12
CA ASP A 595 -1.60 -17.85 29.73
C ASP A 595 -2.65 -18.95 29.46
N ASN A 596 -2.93 -19.80 30.44
CA ASN A 596 -4.07 -20.73 30.43
C ASN A 596 -5.38 -19.93 30.62
N LEU A 597 -6.47 -20.35 29.97
CA LEU A 597 -7.79 -19.70 30.05
C LEU A 597 -8.24 -19.49 31.49
N ARG A 598 -7.95 -20.42 32.41
CA ARG A 598 -8.31 -20.28 33.82
C ARG A 598 -7.60 -19.11 34.50
N THR A 599 -6.34 -18.87 34.15
CA THR A 599 -5.53 -17.77 34.65
C THR A 599 -6.04 -16.45 34.07
N VAL A 600 -6.39 -16.46 32.77
CA VAL A 600 -7.02 -15.33 32.10
C VAL A 600 -8.36 -14.97 32.74
N LEU A 601 -9.23 -15.96 32.99
CA LEU A 601 -10.53 -15.76 33.63
C LEU A 601 -10.40 -15.30 35.09
N ALA A 602 -9.46 -15.85 35.85
CA ALA A 602 -9.18 -15.42 37.22
C ALA A 602 -8.71 -13.97 37.27
N ARG A 603 -7.80 -13.57 36.37
CA ARG A 603 -7.35 -12.17 36.23
C ARG A 603 -8.47 -11.25 35.76
N LEU A 604 -9.25 -11.68 34.76
CA LEU A 604 -10.35 -10.91 34.18
C LEU A 604 -11.43 -10.61 35.23
N THR A 605 -11.86 -11.63 35.98
CA THR A 605 -12.93 -11.52 36.99
C THR A 605 -12.44 -11.09 38.37
N GLY A 606 -11.12 -11.08 38.61
CA GLY A 606 -10.52 -10.73 39.89
C GLY A 606 -10.77 -11.77 40.99
N LYS A 607 -11.18 -12.98 40.60
CA LYS A 607 -11.58 -14.07 41.50
C LYS A 607 -10.54 -15.21 41.46
N SER A 608 -10.66 -16.16 42.37
CA SER A 608 -9.74 -17.31 42.47
C SER A 608 -9.80 -18.20 41.22
N ILE A 609 -8.74 -18.99 40.99
CA ILE A 609 -8.67 -20.00 39.91
C ILE A 609 -9.83 -21.01 40.05
N GLU A 610 -10.19 -21.39 41.27
CA GLU A 610 -11.37 -22.24 41.53
C GLU A 610 -12.68 -21.64 41.02
N HIS A 611 -12.82 -20.31 41.03
CA HIS A 611 -13.96 -19.62 40.45
C HIS A 611 -13.92 -19.66 38.91
N ALA A 612 -12.75 -19.45 38.30
CA ALA A 612 -12.57 -19.59 36.86
C ALA A 612 -12.91 -21.00 36.37
N ASN A 613 -12.48 -22.04 37.10
CA ASN A 613 -12.84 -23.42 36.77
C ASN A 613 -14.35 -23.68 36.92
N ARG A 614 -15.02 -23.08 37.91
CA ARG A 614 -16.50 -23.14 38.02
C ARG A 614 -17.19 -22.51 36.81
N LEU A 615 -16.66 -21.40 36.28
CA LEU A 615 -17.22 -20.75 35.08
C LEU A 615 -17.03 -21.60 33.83
N MET A 616 -15.83 -22.15 33.62
CA MET A 616 -15.57 -23.06 32.50
C MET A 616 -16.50 -24.28 32.55
N ARG A 617 -16.65 -24.91 33.73
CA ARG A 617 -17.57 -26.03 33.96
C ARG A 617 -19.02 -25.67 33.65
N LYS A 618 -19.50 -24.54 34.16
CA LYS A 618 -20.86 -24.07 33.93
C LYS A 618 -21.16 -23.90 32.42
N VAL A 619 -20.21 -23.35 31.65
CA VAL A 619 -20.33 -23.23 30.19
C VAL A 619 -20.34 -24.60 29.49
N ILE A 620 -19.52 -25.55 29.96
CA ILE A 620 -19.45 -26.90 29.40
C ILE A 620 -20.69 -27.73 29.73
N ASN A 621 -21.27 -27.61 30.92
CA ASN A 621 -22.40 -28.45 31.31
C ASN A 621 -23.74 -27.85 30.89
N ASP A 622 -23.96 -26.58 31.19
CA ASP A 622 -25.23 -25.91 30.90
C ASP A 622 -25.37 -25.55 29.43
N GLY A 623 -24.25 -25.47 28.69
CA GLY A 623 -24.23 -25.06 27.27
C GLY A 623 -24.69 -23.62 27.03
N HIS A 624 -24.78 -22.82 28.10
CA HIS A 624 -25.20 -21.42 28.06
C HIS A 624 -24.01 -20.47 27.95
N GLU A 625 -24.24 -19.36 27.27
CA GLU A 625 -23.29 -18.23 27.25
C GLU A 625 -23.34 -17.51 28.60
N ILE A 626 -22.18 -17.28 29.20
CA ILE A 626 -22.05 -16.58 30.48
C ILE A 626 -21.39 -15.23 30.24
N GLU A 627 -22.09 -14.16 30.56
CA GLU A 627 -21.52 -12.83 30.66
C GLU A 627 -20.64 -12.73 31.91
N LEU A 628 -19.41 -12.25 31.76
CA LEU A 628 -18.42 -12.19 32.82
C LEU A 628 -18.36 -10.78 33.39
N ASP A 629 -18.56 -10.67 34.71
CA ASP A 629 -18.31 -9.44 35.46
C ASP A 629 -16.80 -9.22 35.56
N ALA A 630 -16.25 -8.34 34.73
CA ALA A 630 -14.85 -7.96 34.78
C ALA A 630 -14.54 -7.06 35.99
N THR A 631 -13.32 -7.19 36.55
CA THR A 631 -12.90 -6.41 37.72
C THR A 631 -12.84 -4.91 37.38
N PRO A 632 -13.50 -4.01 38.14
CA PRO A 632 -13.38 -2.58 37.91
C PRO A 632 -11.95 -2.11 38.21
N GLY A 633 -11.23 -1.62 37.20
CA GLY A 633 -9.87 -1.08 37.34
C GLY A 633 -8.76 -1.83 36.61
N ILE A 634 -9.05 -2.93 35.92
CA ILE A 634 -8.23 -3.33 34.76
C ILE A 634 -8.40 -2.18 33.76
N GLU A 635 -7.32 -1.53 33.32
CA GLU A 635 -7.40 -0.37 32.40
C GLU A 635 -8.16 -0.75 31.14
N ASP A 636 -9.48 -0.57 31.15
CA ASP A 636 -10.38 -0.94 30.07
C ASP A 636 -10.67 0.32 29.26
N PRO A 637 -10.08 0.48 28.05
CA PRO A 637 -10.32 1.66 27.24
C PRO A 637 -11.71 1.67 26.57
N GLY A 638 -12.57 0.67 26.79
CA GLY A 638 -13.93 0.64 26.25
C GLY A 638 -14.90 -0.22 27.06
N ASP A 639 -16.20 0.07 26.93
CA ASP A 639 -17.29 -0.70 27.51
C ASP A 639 -17.43 -2.09 26.82
N ASP A 640 -16.40 -2.94 26.89
CA ASP A 640 -16.38 -4.27 26.28
C ASP A 640 -16.96 -5.31 27.26
N VAL A 641 -18.05 -5.95 26.86
CA VAL A 641 -18.72 -7.04 27.61
C VAL A 641 -18.03 -8.36 27.26
N TRP A 642 -17.56 -9.08 28.27
CA TRP A 642 -16.91 -10.37 28.10
C TRP A 642 -17.92 -11.51 28.20
N VAL A 643 -17.92 -12.42 27.22
CA VAL A 643 -18.83 -13.56 27.15
C VAL A 643 -18.03 -14.85 27.01
N LEU A 644 -18.28 -15.80 27.89
CA LEU A 644 -17.75 -17.16 27.80
C LEU A 644 -18.83 -18.07 27.21
N SER A 645 -18.54 -18.71 26.08
CA SER A 645 -19.49 -19.54 25.33
C SER A 645 -18.88 -20.90 24.97
N ARG A 646 -19.72 -21.91 24.76
CA ARG A 646 -19.29 -23.24 24.32
C ARG A 646 -19.48 -23.37 22.82
N ILE A 647 -18.42 -23.75 22.10
CA ILE A 647 -18.51 -24.14 20.70
C ILE A 647 -18.46 -25.66 20.60
N ARG A 648 -19.44 -26.27 19.94
CA ARG A 648 -19.39 -27.66 19.50
C ARG A 648 -19.18 -27.70 18.00
N SER A 649 -18.13 -28.36 17.52
CA SER A 649 -18.04 -28.69 16.10
C SER A 649 -19.00 -29.84 15.81
N LYS A 650 -19.99 -29.61 14.92
CA LYS A 650 -20.81 -30.70 14.39
C LYS A 650 -19.89 -31.56 13.52
N ARG A 651 -19.85 -32.87 13.78
CA ARG A 651 -19.09 -33.88 13.00
C ARG A 651 -19.08 -33.49 11.51
N GLY A 652 -17.90 -33.18 10.99
CA GLY A 652 -17.67 -32.90 9.57
C GLY A 652 -17.60 -31.42 9.16
N ILE A 653 -17.67 -30.45 10.08
CA ILE A 653 -17.24 -29.08 9.79
C ILE A 653 -15.89 -28.88 10.47
N ASP A 654 -14.83 -29.20 9.72
CA ASP A 654 -13.47 -28.79 10.07
C ASP A 654 -13.44 -27.26 9.97
N LEU A 655 -13.33 -26.59 11.12
CA LEU A 655 -12.99 -25.17 11.09
C LEU A 655 -11.58 -25.08 10.48
N PRO A 656 -11.35 -24.31 9.41
CA PRO A 656 -10.04 -24.22 8.77
C PRO A 656 -8.98 -23.83 9.80
N GLY A 657 -8.00 -24.69 10.04
CA GLY A 657 -6.95 -24.50 11.05
C GLY A 657 -7.12 -25.29 12.36
N PHE A 658 -8.27 -25.95 12.59
CA PHE A 658 -8.48 -26.83 13.74
C PHE A 658 -8.19 -28.29 13.40
N LYS A 659 -7.31 -28.95 14.15
CA LYS A 659 -7.09 -30.41 14.02
C LYS A 659 -8.34 -31.16 14.53
N PRO A 660 -8.73 -32.28 13.91
CA PRO A 660 -10.03 -32.95 14.10
C PRO A 660 -10.28 -33.57 15.49
N ALA A 661 -9.31 -33.57 16.41
CA ALA A 661 -9.34 -34.33 17.66
C ALA A 661 -10.25 -33.73 18.76
N VAL A 662 -10.65 -32.45 18.68
CA VAL A 662 -11.45 -31.81 19.75
C VAL A 662 -12.82 -31.37 19.24
N HIS A 663 -13.86 -32.08 19.67
CA HIS A 663 -15.25 -31.77 19.30
C HIS A 663 -15.86 -30.57 20.07
N GLU A 664 -15.21 -30.12 21.15
CA GLU A 664 -15.75 -29.10 22.05
C GLU A 664 -14.67 -28.08 22.48
N HIS A 665 -14.96 -26.79 22.30
CA HIS A 665 -14.07 -25.69 22.67
C HIS A 665 -14.82 -24.68 23.55
N ILE A 666 -14.06 -23.93 24.36
CA ILE A 666 -14.55 -22.76 25.08
C ILE A 666 -14.10 -21.51 24.33
N LEU A 667 -15.04 -20.62 24.07
CA LEU A 667 -14.83 -19.34 23.41
C LEU A 667 -14.97 -18.22 24.44
N LEU A 668 -13.92 -17.43 24.64
CA LEU A 668 -13.97 -16.18 25.39
C LEU A 668 -14.02 -15.02 24.41
N MET A 669 -15.14 -14.29 24.37
CA MET A 669 -15.37 -13.16 23.47
C MET A 669 -15.39 -11.84 24.23
N ALA A 670 -14.74 -10.81 23.70
CA ALA A 670 -14.99 -9.42 24.07
C ALA A 670 -15.87 -8.75 23.02
N ARG A 671 -17.06 -8.30 23.43
CA ARG A 671 -18.03 -7.61 22.58
C ARG A 671 -18.16 -6.16 23.00
N SER A 672 -18.03 -5.22 22.07
CA SER A 672 -18.30 -3.80 22.35
C SER A 672 -19.79 -3.57 22.65
N SER A 673 -20.11 -2.88 23.74
CA SER A 673 -21.49 -2.60 24.18
C SER A 673 -22.21 -1.47 23.42
N ALA A 674 -21.58 -0.88 22.39
CA ALA A 674 -22.21 0.22 21.64
C ALA A 674 -23.52 -0.24 20.93
N PRO A 675 -24.65 0.49 21.05
CA PRO A 675 -25.91 0.11 20.42
C PRO A 675 -25.80 0.13 18.88
N ALA A 676 -26.34 -0.91 18.22
CA ALA A 676 -26.35 -1.03 16.76
C ALA A 676 -27.20 0.06 16.11
N GLN A 677 -26.64 0.83 15.18
CA GLN A 677 -27.40 1.75 14.35
C GLN A 677 -27.76 1.11 13.01
N THR A 678 -29.00 1.30 12.59
CA THR A 678 -29.49 0.84 11.29
C THR A 678 -29.12 1.87 10.23
N ILE A 679 -28.17 1.54 9.37
CA ILE A 679 -27.72 2.39 8.26
C ILE A 679 -28.43 1.93 6.99
N ARG A 680 -29.07 2.86 6.27
CA ARG A 680 -29.71 2.57 4.98
C ARG A 680 -28.63 2.53 3.89
N THR A 681 -28.44 1.38 3.27
CA THR A 681 -27.49 1.18 2.18
C THR A 681 -27.95 1.89 0.91
N ARG A 682 -27.02 2.15 -0.02
CA ARG A 682 -27.33 2.78 -1.32
C ARG A 682 -28.27 1.94 -2.21
N SER A 683 -28.43 0.65 -1.92
CA SER A 683 -29.40 -0.23 -2.57
C SER A 683 -30.80 -0.21 -1.93
N GLY A 684 -31.02 0.66 -0.93
CA GLY A 684 -32.30 0.78 -0.23
C GLY A 684 -32.50 -0.20 0.93
N GLY A 685 -31.60 -1.17 1.11
CA GLY A 685 -31.64 -2.13 2.22
C GLY A 685 -31.17 -1.52 3.54
N LEU A 686 -31.82 -1.86 4.65
CA LEU A 686 -31.41 -1.46 6.00
C LEU A 686 -30.37 -2.44 6.55
N LEU A 687 -29.19 -1.95 6.89
CA LEU A 687 -28.08 -2.74 7.39
C LEU A 687 -27.74 -2.26 8.80
N ARG A 688 -27.89 -3.14 9.80
CA ARG A 688 -27.51 -2.85 11.19
C ARG A 688 -25.99 -2.89 11.31
N VAL A 689 -25.36 -1.76 11.58
CA VAL A 689 -23.91 -1.65 11.78
C VAL A 689 -23.64 -1.18 13.21
N LEU A 690 -22.80 -1.92 13.93
CA LEU A 690 -22.31 -1.56 15.26
C LEU A 690 -21.23 -0.49 15.12
N ARG A 691 -21.30 0.56 15.93
CA ARG A 691 -20.41 1.73 15.82
C ARG A 691 -18.99 1.36 16.25
N GLY A 692 -18.07 1.16 15.29
CA GLY A 692 -16.63 1.26 15.56
C GLY A 692 -16.31 2.70 16.00
N GLY A 693 -15.58 2.85 17.11
CA GLY A 693 -15.26 4.15 17.69
C GLY A 693 -14.57 5.10 16.71
N SER A 694 -15.35 5.98 16.09
CA SER A 694 -14.84 7.12 15.34
C SER A 694 -14.76 8.33 16.28
N GLY A 695 -13.57 8.91 16.40
CA GLY A 695 -13.33 10.18 17.09
C GLY A 695 -14.31 11.26 16.64
N LYS A 696 -14.76 12.07 17.61
CA LYS A 696 -15.73 13.16 17.41
C LYS A 696 -15.13 14.25 16.51
N SER A 697 -15.98 14.71 15.60
CA SER A 697 -15.92 15.99 14.86
C SER A 697 -15.72 17.18 15.77
#